data_AF-A0A7K6MLL8-F1
#
_entry.id   AF-A0A7K6MLL8-F1
#
_cell.length_a   1.000
_cell.length_b   1.000
_cell.length_c   1.000
_cell.angle_alpha   90.00
_cell.angle_beta   90.00
_cell.angle_gamma   90.00
#
_symmetry.space_group_name_H-M   'P 1'
#
loop_
_entity.id
_entity.type
_entity.pdbx_description
1 polymer ?
#
loop_
_entity_poly.entity_id
_entity_poly.type
_entity_poly.pdbx_seq_one_letter_code
_entity_poly.pdbx_strand_id
1 'polypeptide(L)'
;EVVVTTPYNLLRLLEHNSGLLCRLCHLVLDETEVLFSDTAEQVFTILGLYKKATAQAQGNAPHQIIAVGTQWNKHITPLIKEFMNDPHIVITVIEEAAIFGNVQQVVQPCMNSSRTAELLKILDFTQRNLQKVLVFTDSVTDVEMIHKELKSNSVVSLKKHKESKCNAECVLERWRKMHSSGTPAVLVLTDDCLQSLGITDATCVIHFSLPAPGVFGQRLRSLSDNFCTGIKDSAGDQEHAKAKSVILLTESSSCLAPGILRYLKRAEAEIPQELHDLTARVLDSEEDEKFSRPLCASLKTFGICRNRTECPDRHQINLSIDTAQSIADEMIETPERVTILPLLIVHATNYFGRIVKKQKDQYTVLAKEMNDYFKLPGHRISVNTVEKSVFYGLCEGAICHRVQVVETPAKDEENVYKVTIKYIDEGRTSQVNSDQLLHLPAKFQSLPPQAVEIVVCRVKPIDNEVEWNPKVTDHINHKIKGKLHHAKVLHTLGKTVWVDPMVGVTSLPTMKMWINEYNIRSEILSTGLGTNNPEHVGEIQKLCRQIPVLDHAESLENFTKEETAGPEEVSGAQDTSIQDNSATSCNSSMFLDVFFLDDAVQTKEAADSTVHQQKGCHPQIKWFQDNVTVTLKVQILRAADSKCEFSREKVAFSAYSEGKLYQADLELYQSVIAEKCTCVIKDTEAVILLIKEKKGPWCKLLKSKNVHVSLDFEHWEESEDERHFTVG
;
A
#
# COMPACT_ATOMS: atom_id res chain seq x y z
N GLU A 1 36.00 7.08 -4.66
CA GLU A 1 34.70 7.75 -4.41
C GLU A 1 33.61 6.70 -4.51
N VAL A 2 32.56 6.77 -3.68
CA VAL A 2 31.46 5.80 -3.66
C VAL A 2 30.15 6.58 -3.75
N VAL A 3 29.24 6.11 -4.61
CA VAL A 3 27.89 6.67 -4.75
C VAL A 3 26.90 5.56 -4.42
N VAL A 4 26.03 5.83 -3.45
CA VAL A 4 24.91 4.94 -3.07
C VAL A 4 23.63 5.62 -3.52
N THR A 5 22.80 4.91 -4.28
CA THR A 5 21.59 5.48 -4.90
C THR A 5 20.57 4.40 -5.21
N THR A 6 19.30 4.78 -5.31
CA THR A 6 18.24 3.93 -5.86
C THR A 6 18.27 3.94 -7.39
N PRO A 7 17.72 2.91 -8.08
CA PRO A 7 17.73 2.83 -9.54
C PRO A 7 17.09 4.04 -10.24
N TYR A 8 15.94 4.51 -9.75
CA TYR A 8 15.27 5.69 -10.31
C TYR A 8 16.12 6.96 -10.22
N ASN A 9 16.75 7.19 -9.08
CA ASN A 9 17.62 8.36 -8.89
C ASN A 9 18.88 8.28 -9.75
N LEU A 10 19.45 7.08 -9.93
CA LEU A 10 20.59 6.90 -10.82
C LEU A 10 20.22 7.20 -12.27
N LEU A 11 19.08 6.71 -12.75
CA LEU A 11 18.63 7.00 -14.11
C LEU A 11 18.45 8.51 -14.35
N ARG A 12 17.81 9.24 -13.44
CA ARG A 12 17.70 10.71 -13.51
C ARG A 12 19.07 11.40 -13.54
N LEU A 13 20.03 10.90 -12.76
CA LEU A 13 21.40 11.43 -12.77
C LEU A 13 22.09 11.18 -14.12
N LEU A 14 21.89 9.99 -14.70
CA LEU A 14 22.48 9.60 -15.99
C LEU A 14 21.87 10.36 -17.18
N GLU A 15 20.62 10.79 -17.09
CA GLU A 15 20.01 11.70 -18.09
C GLU A 15 20.76 13.03 -18.20
N HIS A 16 21.29 13.53 -17.09
CA HIS A 16 22.02 14.81 -17.04
C HIS A 16 23.53 14.63 -17.23
N ASN A 17 24.08 13.47 -16.87
CA ASN A 17 25.51 13.19 -16.94
C ASN A 17 25.78 11.73 -17.35
N SER A 18 25.58 11.44 -18.64
CA SER A 18 25.78 10.10 -19.21
C SER A 18 27.23 9.61 -19.15
N GLY A 19 28.20 10.52 -19.10
CA GLY A 19 29.63 10.21 -19.00
C GLY A 19 30.07 9.65 -17.65
N LEU A 20 29.20 9.69 -16.63
CA LEU A 20 29.49 9.19 -15.28
C LEU A 20 29.90 7.70 -15.29
N LEU A 21 29.25 6.90 -16.13
CA LEU A 21 29.50 5.45 -16.20
C LEU A 21 30.84 5.10 -16.85
N CYS A 22 31.40 5.97 -17.69
CA CYS A 22 32.67 5.69 -18.39
C CYS A 22 33.87 5.57 -17.44
N ARG A 23 33.75 6.10 -16.21
CA ARG A 23 34.79 6.01 -15.16
C ARG A 23 34.43 4.99 -14.07
N LEU A 24 33.23 4.41 -14.12
CA LEU A 24 32.74 3.50 -13.10
C LEU A 24 33.37 2.12 -13.30
N CYS A 25 34.28 1.73 -12.41
CA CYS A 25 34.94 0.42 -12.48
C CYS A 25 34.12 -0.69 -11.82
N HIS A 26 33.34 -0.35 -10.79
CA HIS A 26 32.59 -1.32 -10.01
C HIS A 26 31.12 -0.90 -9.91
N LEU A 27 30.23 -1.76 -10.39
CA LEU A 27 28.78 -1.64 -10.20
C LEU A 27 28.33 -2.70 -9.20
N VAL A 28 27.83 -2.26 -8.04
CA VAL A 28 27.33 -3.15 -6.99
C VAL A 28 25.81 -3.08 -6.97
N LEU A 29 25.16 -4.22 -7.17
CA LEU A 29 23.73 -4.42 -7.00
C LEU A 29 23.52 -5.11 -5.65
N ASP A 30 23.13 -4.34 -4.64
CA ASP A 30 22.82 -4.87 -3.30
C ASP A 30 21.32 -5.16 -3.17
N GLU A 31 20.95 -6.09 -2.28
CA GLU A 31 19.56 -6.55 -2.09
C GLU A 31 18.83 -6.87 -3.41
N THR A 32 19.45 -7.69 -4.26
CA THR A 32 18.94 -7.98 -5.62
C THR A 32 17.47 -8.44 -5.65
N GLU A 33 17.01 -9.14 -4.63
CA GLU A 33 15.61 -9.55 -4.47
C GLU A 33 14.63 -8.38 -4.44
N VAL A 34 15.01 -7.26 -3.81
CA VAL A 34 14.21 -6.01 -3.75
C VAL A 34 14.33 -5.26 -5.07
N LEU A 35 15.57 -5.10 -5.58
CA LEU A 35 15.84 -4.41 -6.84
C LEU A 35 15.06 -5.01 -8.02
N PHE A 36 15.05 -6.33 -8.14
CA PHE A 36 14.34 -7.04 -9.22
C PHE A 36 12.86 -7.27 -8.94
N SER A 37 12.39 -7.13 -7.69
CA SER A 37 10.95 -7.13 -7.40
C SER A 37 10.31 -5.81 -7.84
N ASP A 38 10.92 -4.69 -7.41
CA ASP A 38 10.26 -3.38 -7.48
C ASP A 38 10.72 -2.54 -8.68
N THR A 39 11.94 -2.77 -9.18
CA THR A 39 12.61 -1.88 -10.14
C THR A 39 13.38 -2.61 -11.25
N ALA A 40 12.98 -3.83 -11.60
CA ALA A 40 13.71 -4.67 -12.56
C ALA A 40 14.01 -3.95 -13.88
N GLU A 41 13.03 -3.25 -14.45
CA GLU A 41 13.18 -2.51 -15.71
C GLU A 41 14.25 -1.42 -15.60
N GLN A 42 14.26 -0.67 -14.50
CA GLN A 42 15.23 0.39 -14.26
C GLN A 42 16.64 -0.19 -14.11
N VAL A 43 16.78 -1.30 -13.36
CA VAL A 43 18.05 -2.01 -13.18
C VAL A 43 18.60 -2.50 -14.52
N PHE A 44 17.78 -3.16 -15.36
CA PHE A 44 18.22 -3.60 -16.69
C PHE A 44 18.56 -2.44 -17.62
N THR A 45 17.86 -1.31 -17.50
CA THR A 45 18.21 -0.08 -18.24
C THR A 45 19.59 0.43 -17.83
N ILE A 46 19.88 0.51 -16.53
CA ILE A 46 21.18 0.91 -15.99
C ILE A 46 22.28 -0.05 -16.48
N LEU A 47 22.05 -1.36 -16.40
CA LEU A 47 22.99 -2.37 -16.87
C LEU A 47 23.27 -2.25 -18.38
N GLY A 48 22.25 -1.95 -19.18
CA GLY A 48 22.39 -1.67 -20.60
C GLY A 48 23.21 -0.41 -20.88
N LEU A 49 22.99 0.67 -20.13
CA LEU A 49 23.80 1.89 -20.21
C LEU A 49 25.24 1.64 -19.79
N TYR A 50 25.45 0.88 -18.72
CA TYR A 50 26.77 0.49 -18.23
C TYR A 50 27.54 -0.30 -19.29
N LYS A 51 26.92 -1.35 -19.86
CA LYS A 51 27.52 -2.17 -20.93
C LYS A 51 27.92 -1.34 -22.16
N LYS A 52 27.10 -0.34 -22.53
CA LYS A 52 27.43 0.61 -23.62
C LYS A 52 28.61 1.50 -23.25
N ALA A 53 28.64 2.04 -22.03
CA ALA A 53 29.72 2.88 -21.55
C ALA A 53 31.05 2.11 -21.47
N THR A 54 31.04 0.87 -20.98
CA THR A 54 32.24 0.02 -20.92
C THR A 54 32.79 -0.32 -22.31
N ALA A 55 31.93 -0.47 -23.32
CA ALA A 55 32.36 -0.70 -24.69
C ALA A 55 32.98 0.55 -25.35
N GLN A 56 32.64 1.75 -24.87
CA GLN A 56 33.11 3.03 -25.40
C GLN A 56 34.31 3.60 -24.62
N ALA A 57 34.56 3.11 -23.41
CA ALA A 57 35.63 3.60 -22.55
C ALA A 57 37.02 3.33 -23.19
N GLN A 58 37.76 4.40 -23.45
CA GLN A 58 39.16 4.32 -23.88
C GLN A 58 40.06 4.07 -22.67
N GLY A 59 40.38 2.80 -22.40
CA GLY A 59 41.32 2.41 -21.34
C GLY A 59 41.03 1.02 -20.78
N ASN A 60 42.08 0.32 -20.31
CA ASN A 60 42.02 -1.02 -19.70
C ASN A 60 41.45 -1.02 -18.27
N ALA A 61 40.54 -0.10 -17.93
CA ALA A 61 39.97 -0.06 -16.58
C ALA A 61 39.16 -1.35 -16.34
N PRO A 62 39.39 -2.07 -15.23
CA PRO A 62 38.65 -3.28 -14.93
C PRO A 62 37.19 -2.91 -14.62
N HIS A 63 36.26 -3.42 -15.41
CA HIS A 63 34.83 -3.26 -15.19
C HIS A 63 34.29 -4.53 -14.52
N GLN A 64 33.75 -4.39 -13.32
CA GLN A 64 33.24 -5.48 -12.52
C GLN A 64 31.80 -5.20 -12.10
N ILE A 65 30.95 -6.21 -12.22
CA ILE A 65 29.60 -6.20 -11.65
C ILE A 65 29.60 -7.16 -10.47
N ILE A 66 29.08 -6.69 -9.34
CA ILE A 66 28.91 -7.48 -8.12
C ILE A 66 27.42 -7.45 -7.80
N ALA A 67 26.81 -8.62 -7.62
CA ALA A 67 25.41 -8.74 -7.25
C ALA A 67 25.32 -9.53 -5.94
N VAL A 68 24.62 -8.96 -4.95
CA VAL A 68 24.46 -9.51 -3.60
C VAL A 68 22.98 -9.53 -3.25
N GLY A 69 22.53 -10.62 -2.66
CA GLY A 69 21.14 -10.77 -2.26
C GLY A 69 20.95 -11.97 -1.34
N THR A 70 19.80 -12.02 -0.69
CA THR A 70 19.46 -13.11 0.24
C THR A 70 18.60 -14.20 -0.40
N GLN A 71 17.94 -13.89 -1.52
CA GLN A 71 17.01 -14.79 -2.22
C GLN A 71 17.29 -14.82 -3.72
N TRP A 72 17.11 -16.00 -4.33
CA TRP A 72 17.18 -16.15 -5.77
C TRP A 72 16.00 -15.48 -6.45
N ASN A 73 16.28 -14.74 -7.52
CA ASN A 73 15.28 -14.11 -8.37
C ASN A 73 15.51 -14.55 -9.83
N LYS A 74 14.43 -14.82 -10.57
CA LYS A 74 14.48 -15.20 -11.99
C LYS A 74 15.29 -14.24 -12.86
N HIS A 75 15.36 -12.96 -12.50
CA HIS A 75 16.11 -11.92 -13.21
C HIS A 75 17.63 -12.02 -13.04
N ILE A 76 18.12 -12.82 -12.07
CA ILE A 76 19.56 -13.10 -11.91
C ILE A 76 20.12 -13.90 -13.09
N THR A 77 19.34 -14.83 -13.66
CA THR A 77 19.80 -15.62 -14.82
C THR A 77 20.09 -14.73 -16.04
N PRO A 78 19.19 -13.83 -16.48
CA PRO A 78 19.50 -12.83 -17.51
C PRO A 78 20.68 -11.92 -17.14
N LEU A 79 20.77 -11.45 -15.89
CA LEU A 79 21.90 -10.62 -15.42
C LEU A 79 23.24 -11.31 -15.68
N ILE A 80 23.35 -12.58 -15.26
CA ILE A 80 24.55 -13.41 -15.41
C ILE A 80 24.86 -13.63 -16.90
N LYS A 81 23.86 -14.05 -17.70
CA LYS A 81 24.08 -14.42 -19.11
C LYS A 81 24.39 -13.22 -20.02
N GLU A 82 23.78 -12.07 -19.77
CA GLU A 82 23.84 -10.94 -20.71
C GLU A 82 24.86 -9.86 -20.32
N PHE A 83 25.17 -9.70 -19.04
CA PHE A 83 25.94 -8.56 -18.54
C PHE A 83 27.24 -8.94 -17.82
N MET A 84 27.36 -10.15 -17.28
CA MET A 84 28.56 -10.57 -16.55
C MET A 84 29.49 -11.41 -17.44
N ASN A 85 30.79 -11.10 -17.39
CA ASN A 85 31.83 -11.89 -18.04
C ASN A 85 32.47 -12.82 -17.01
N ASP A 86 32.41 -14.13 -17.22
CA ASP A 86 32.97 -15.17 -16.32
C ASP A 86 32.62 -15.00 -14.82
N PRO A 87 31.32 -14.97 -14.47
CA PRO A 87 30.88 -14.69 -13.11
C PRO A 87 31.21 -15.84 -12.16
N HIS A 88 31.73 -15.48 -10.98
CA HIS A 88 31.89 -16.41 -9.87
C HIS A 88 30.64 -16.37 -8.99
N ILE A 89 29.87 -17.45 -9.01
CA ILE A 89 28.61 -17.56 -8.26
C ILE A 89 28.87 -18.29 -6.95
N VAL A 90 28.57 -17.63 -5.82
CA VAL A 90 28.67 -18.20 -4.48
C VAL A 90 27.29 -18.20 -3.86
N ILE A 91 26.74 -19.38 -3.60
CA ILE A 91 25.46 -19.55 -2.92
C ILE A 91 25.71 -20.28 -1.62
N THR A 92 25.41 -19.63 -0.50
CA THR A 92 25.62 -20.17 0.86
C THR A 92 24.37 -20.84 1.42
N VAL A 93 23.20 -20.44 0.93
CA VAL A 93 21.89 -20.98 1.34
C VAL A 93 21.50 -22.12 0.39
N ILE A 94 21.31 -23.33 0.92
CA ILE A 94 21.10 -24.52 0.09
C ILE A 94 19.74 -24.49 -0.62
N GLU A 95 18.71 -23.91 0.00
CA GLU A 95 17.41 -23.68 -0.64
C GLU A 95 17.56 -22.91 -1.95
N GLU A 96 18.32 -21.82 -1.94
CA GLU A 96 18.57 -21.00 -3.12
C GLU A 96 19.48 -21.72 -4.13
N ALA A 97 20.42 -22.54 -3.64
CA ALA A 97 21.26 -23.38 -4.50
C ALA A 97 20.44 -24.45 -5.23
N ALA A 98 19.37 -24.96 -4.61
CA ALA A 98 18.45 -25.91 -5.24
C ALA A 98 17.61 -25.26 -6.35
N ILE A 99 17.18 -24.00 -6.17
CA ILE A 99 16.51 -23.22 -7.22
C ILE A 99 17.48 -23.01 -8.40
N PHE A 100 18.70 -22.53 -8.11
CA PHE A 100 19.75 -22.36 -9.12
C PHE A 100 20.10 -23.68 -9.83
N GLY A 101 20.13 -24.79 -9.08
CA GLY A 101 20.36 -26.15 -9.56
C GLY A 101 19.18 -26.77 -10.30
N ASN A 102 18.11 -26.02 -10.55
CA ASN A 102 16.92 -26.44 -11.30
C ASN A 102 16.25 -27.70 -10.72
N VAL A 103 16.21 -27.81 -9.38
CA VAL A 103 15.49 -28.91 -8.69
C VAL A 103 13.99 -28.72 -8.89
N GLN A 104 13.35 -29.71 -9.50
CA GLN A 104 11.90 -29.69 -9.73
C GLN A 104 11.16 -29.83 -8.40
N GLN A 105 10.40 -28.82 -8.02
CA GLN A 105 9.55 -28.84 -6.84
C GLN A 105 8.14 -29.32 -7.21
N VAL A 106 7.64 -30.32 -6.50
CA VAL A 106 6.32 -30.91 -6.72
C VAL A 106 5.56 -30.94 -5.40
N VAL A 107 4.33 -30.42 -5.39
CA VAL A 107 3.47 -30.48 -4.21
C VAL A 107 2.34 -31.45 -4.49
N GLN A 108 2.20 -32.46 -3.62
CA GLN A 108 1.16 -33.48 -3.70
C GLN A 108 0.23 -33.37 -2.49
N PRO A 109 -0.97 -32.74 -2.63
CA PRO A 109 -1.97 -32.72 -1.59
C PRO A 109 -2.46 -34.13 -1.27
N CYS A 110 -2.48 -34.50 0.01
CA CYS A 110 -3.00 -35.78 0.45
C CYS A 110 -3.55 -35.74 1.88
N MET A 111 -4.42 -36.69 2.20
CA MET A 111 -4.92 -36.88 3.56
C MET A 111 -3.85 -37.58 4.41
N ASN A 112 -3.80 -37.28 5.71
CA ASN A 112 -2.84 -37.92 6.62
C ASN A 112 -2.92 -39.46 6.58
N SER A 113 -4.11 -40.03 6.38
CA SER A 113 -4.34 -41.47 6.26
C SER A 113 -3.87 -42.07 4.94
N SER A 114 -3.75 -41.28 3.86
CA SER A 114 -3.37 -41.76 2.53
C SER A 114 -1.92 -41.48 2.15
N ARG A 115 -1.14 -40.78 2.99
CA ARG A 115 0.27 -40.42 2.73
C ARG A 115 1.13 -41.60 2.27
N THR A 116 1.02 -42.75 2.93
CA THR A 116 1.83 -43.94 2.58
C THR A 116 1.42 -44.51 1.22
N ALA A 117 0.13 -44.53 0.90
CA ALA A 117 -0.35 -44.95 -0.41
C ALA A 117 0.13 -43.99 -1.51
N GLU A 118 0.12 -42.69 -1.22
CA GLU A 118 0.61 -41.66 -2.15
C GLU A 118 2.13 -41.74 -2.35
N LEU A 119 2.90 -42.00 -1.29
CA LEU A 119 4.32 -42.29 -1.38
C LEU A 119 4.60 -43.46 -2.33
N LEU A 120 3.84 -44.54 -2.25
CA LEU A 120 3.99 -45.69 -3.15
C LEU A 120 3.65 -45.33 -4.61
N LYS A 121 2.66 -44.46 -4.84
CA LYS A 121 2.37 -43.94 -6.20
C LYS A 121 3.48 -43.03 -6.73
N ILE A 122 4.12 -42.23 -5.88
CA ILE A 122 5.25 -41.38 -6.29
C ILE A 122 6.46 -42.24 -6.67
N LEU A 123 6.65 -43.36 -5.96
CA LEU A 123 7.67 -44.37 -6.25
C LEU A 123 7.33 -45.25 -7.47
N ASP A 124 6.22 -44.99 -8.18
CA ASP A 124 5.69 -45.90 -9.21
C ASP A 124 6.76 -46.30 -10.22
N PHE A 125 6.85 -47.62 -10.40
CA PHE A 125 8.02 -48.37 -10.85
C PHE A 125 8.19 -48.38 -12.38
N THR A 126 7.51 -47.47 -13.07
CA THR A 126 7.45 -47.38 -14.54
C THR A 126 8.59 -46.55 -15.14
N GLN A 127 9.37 -45.85 -14.31
CA GLN A 127 10.50 -45.03 -14.77
C GLN A 127 11.74 -45.89 -15.04
N ARG A 128 12.33 -45.77 -16.23
CA ARG A 128 13.48 -46.58 -16.70
C ARG A 128 14.83 -46.19 -16.08
N ASN A 129 14.88 -45.14 -15.27
CA ASN A 129 16.12 -44.61 -14.70
C ASN A 129 16.28 -45.05 -13.23
N LEU A 130 17.51 -45.37 -12.83
CA LEU A 130 17.87 -45.64 -11.43
C LEU A 130 17.55 -44.41 -10.58
N GLN A 131 16.67 -44.57 -9.59
CA GLN A 131 16.34 -43.50 -8.64
C GLN A 131 16.86 -43.82 -7.25
N LYS A 132 17.59 -42.85 -6.68
CA LYS A 132 17.94 -42.81 -5.27
C LYS A 132 17.00 -41.86 -4.57
N VAL A 133 16.13 -42.40 -3.73
CA VAL A 133 15.04 -41.66 -3.09
C VAL A 133 15.30 -41.54 -1.60
N LEU A 134 15.24 -40.32 -1.06
CA LEU A 134 15.25 -40.06 0.37
C LEU A 134 13.87 -39.66 0.84
N VAL A 135 13.36 -40.31 1.88
CA VAL A 135 12.05 -39.99 2.47
C VAL A 135 12.26 -39.46 3.88
N PHE A 136 11.91 -38.19 4.08
CA PHE A 136 12.06 -37.51 5.37
C PHE A 136 10.77 -37.46 6.16
N THR A 137 10.82 -37.89 7.41
CA THR A 137 9.73 -37.77 8.39
C THR A 137 10.26 -37.22 9.72
N ASP A 138 9.38 -36.62 10.50
CA ASP A 138 9.63 -36.10 11.85
C ASP A 138 9.50 -37.18 12.93
N SER A 139 8.80 -38.28 12.66
CA SER A 139 8.55 -39.33 13.66
C SER A 139 9.31 -40.64 13.39
N VAL A 140 9.86 -41.23 14.46
CA VAL A 140 10.43 -42.58 14.44
C VAL A 140 9.36 -43.63 14.10
N THR A 141 8.11 -43.42 14.51
CA THR A 141 7.00 -44.34 14.19
C THR A 141 6.73 -44.39 12.70
N ASP A 142 6.81 -43.24 12.04
CA ASP A 142 6.60 -43.12 10.60
C ASP A 142 7.74 -43.79 9.83
N VAL A 143 8.99 -43.64 10.29
CA VAL A 143 10.13 -44.36 9.69
C VAL A 143 9.89 -45.86 9.69
N GLU A 144 9.46 -46.42 10.82
CA GLU A 144 9.20 -47.85 10.96
C GLU A 144 8.01 -48.31 10.10
N MET A 145 6.93 -47.52 10.09
CA MET A 145 5.74 -47.79 9.29
C MET A 145 6.04 -47.78 7.79
N ILE A 146 6.68 -46.72 7.28
CA ILE A 146 7.04 -46.57 5.87
C ILE A 146 7.97 -47.71 5.46
N HIS A 147 8.99 -48.01 6.27
CA HIS A 147 9.94 -49.10 5.97
C HIS A 147 9.26 -50.47 5.91
N LYS A 148 8.28 -50.73 6.80
CA LYS A 148 7.47 -51.95 6.75
C LYS A 148 6.65 -52.02 5.46
N GLU A 149 6.01 -50.92 5.07
CA GLU A 149 5.16 -50.88 3.88
C GLU A 149 5.98 -51.02 2.57
N LEU A 150 7.13 -50.36 2.49
CA LEU A 150 8.07 -50.51 1.38
C LEU A 150 8.53 -51.96 1.22
N LYS A 151 8.81 -52.66 2.32
CA LYS A 151 9.17 -54.09 2.29
C LYS A 151 8.03 -54.97 1.82
N SER A 152 6.79 -54.72 2.26
CA SER A 152 5.61 -55.46 1.81
C SER A 152 5.41 -55.35 0.30
N ASN A 153 5.77 -54.19 -0.29
CA ASN A 153 5.70 -53.93 -1.72
C ASN A 153 7.02 -54.29 -2.46
N SER A 154 7.90 -55.07 -1.85
CA SER A 154 9.18 -55.54 -2.43
C SER A 154 10.15 -54.44 -2.86
N VAL A 155 10.11 -53.27 -2.22
CA VAL A 155 11.02 -52.14 -2.49
C VAL A 155 12.31 -52.27 -1.67
N VAL A 156 13.45 -52.07 -2.33
CA VAL A 156 14.75 -52.02 -1.66
C VAL A 156 14.81 -50.76 -0.80
N SER A 157 14.68 -50.95 0.51
CA SER A 157 14.59 -49.87 1.48
C SER A 157 15.62 -50.00 2.60
N LEU A 158 16.15 -48.85 3.01
CA LEU A 158 16.91 -48.65 4.24
C LEU A 158 16.15 -47.71 5.16
N LYS A 159 16.45 -47.77 6.46
CA LYS A 159 15.93 -46.84 7.45
C LYS A 159 17.03 -46.34 8.38
N LYS A 160 16.93 -45.08 8.81
CA LYS A 160 17.83 -44.52 9.83
C LYS A 160 17.12 -43.44 10.65
N HIS A 161 17.12 -43.63 11.97
CA HIS A 161 16.71 -42.63 12.95
C HIS A 161 17.71 -42.62 14.12
N LYS A 162 17.56 -41.66 15.04
CA LYS A 162 18.46 -41.45 16.19
C LYS A 162 18.70 -42.72 17.02
N GLU A 163 17.66 -43.51 17.24
CA GLU A 163 17.69 -44.75 18.04
C GLU A 163 18.06 -46.01 17.23
N SER A 164 18.34 -45.87 15.93
CA SER A 164 18.71 -47.02 15.10
C SER A 164 20.07 -47.59 15.49
N LYS A 165 20.12 -48.92 15.67
CA LYS A 165 21.33 -49.67 16.05
C LYS A 165 22.48 -49.63 15.02
N CYS A 166 22.18 -49.53 13.72
CA CYS A 166 23.20 -49.45 12.66
C CYS A 166 23.81 -48.03 12.65
N ASN A 167 25.14 -47.93 12.67
CA ASN A 167 25.86 -46.66 12.60
C ASN A 167 25.69 -46.01 11.22
N ALA A 168 26.03 -44.72 11.08
CA ALA A 168 25.88 -44.00 9.82
C ALA A 168 26.71 -44.65 8.69
N GLU A 169 27.93 -45.10 8.99
CA GLU A 169 28.82 -45.78 8.03
C GLU A 169 28.19 -47.05 7.44
N CYS A 170 27.56 -47.88 8.27
CA CYS A 170 26.82 -49.09 7.86
C CYS A 170 25.69 -48.76 6.86
N VAL A 171 24.97 -47.65 7.07
CA VAL A 171 23.92 -47.20 6.14
C VAL A 171 24.54 -46.67 4.85
N LEU A 172 25.62 -45.88 4.93
CA LEU A 172 26.28 -45.28 3.77
C LEU A 172 26.96 -46.30 2.87
N GLU A 173 27.57 -47.34 3.43
CA GLU A 173 28.09 -48.45 2.63
C GLU A 173 26.99 -49.15 1.85
N ARG A 174 25.82 -49.36 2.46
CA ARG A 174 24.68 -49.98 1.79
C ARG A 174 24.10 -49.06 0.73
N TRP A 175 23.93 -47.76 1.04
CA TRP A 175 23.52 -46.72 0.10
C TRP A 175 24.41 -46.69 -1.14
N ARG A 176 25.73 -46.67 -0.96
CA ARG A 176 26.72 -46.70 -2.05
C ARG A 176 26.74 -48.01 -2.82
N LYS A 177 26.22 -49.12 -2.28
CA LYS A 177 26.14 -50.40 -2.99
C LYS A 177 24.84 -50.57 -3.79
N MET A 178 23.84 -49.70 -3.63
CA MET A 178 22.53 -49.79 -4.30
C MET A 178 22.51 -49.32 -5.77
N HIS A 179 23.58 -49.58 -6.53
CA HIS A 179 23.72 -49.15 -7.93
C HIS A 179 23.32 -50.22 -8.96
N SER A 180 22.58 -51.27 -8.57
CA SER A 180 22.39 -52.44 -9.46
C SER A 180 20.95 -52.94 -9.42
N SER A 181 20.33 -52.96 -10.61
CA SER A 181 18.94 -53.30 -10.96
C SER A 181 17.95 -52.13 -10.86
N GLY A 182 17.13 -51.94 -11.90
CA GLY A 182 16.24 -50.78 -12.14
C GLY A 182 15.06 -50.63 -11.19
N THR A 183 15.24 -50.93 -9.91
CA THR A 183 14.28 -50.67 -8.82
C THR A 183 14.78 -49.45 -8.03
N PRO A 184 13.89 -48.52 -7.63
CA PRO A 184 14.28 -47.37 -6.80
C PRO A 184 14.88 -47.82 -5.47
N ALA A 185 16.00 -47.22 -5.09
CA ALA A 185 16.64 -47.41 -3.80
C ALA A 185 16.13 -46.34 -2.83
N VAL A 186 15.41 -46.75 -1.79
CA VAL A 186 14.75 -45.83 -0.86
C VAL A 186 15.47 -45.82 0.49
N LEU A 187 15.79 -44.66 1.02
CA LEU A 187 16.24 -44.51 2.41
C LEU A 187 15.26 -43.60 3.16
N VAL A 188 14.63 -44.15 4.21
CA VAL A 188 13.70 -43.43 5.08
C VAL A 188 14.43 -42.95 6.32
N LEU A 189 14.34 -41.66 6.63
CA LEU A 189 15.11 -41.07 7.73
C LEU A 189 14.41 -39.92 8.45
N THR A 190 14.91 -39.65 9.65
CA THR A 190 14.60 -38.45 10.45
C THR A 190 15.69 -37.38 10.25
N ASP A 191 15.33 -36.12 10.48
CA ASP A 191 16.21 -34.97 10.24
C ASP A 191 17.52 -35.01 11.06
N ASP A 192 17.49 -35.59 12.27
CA ASP A 192 18.68 -35.79 13.12
C ASP A 192 19.83 -36.54 12.42
N CYS A 193 19.51 -37.32 11.38
CA CYS A 193 20.48 -38.18 10.70
C CYS A 193 21.19 -37.49 9.51
N LEU A 194 20.68 -36.33 9.06
CA LEU A 194 21.16 -35.61 7.86
C LEU A 194 22.67 -35.37 7.88
N GLN A 195 23.17 -34.74 8.96
CA GLN A 195 24.57 -34.36 9.08
C GLN A 195 25.50 -35.58 9.13
N SER A 196 25.07 -36.65 9.80
CA SER A 196 25.89 -37.87 9.96
C SER A 196 26.02 -38.69 8.68
N LEU A 197 25.01 -38.62 7.81
CA LEU A 197 24.97 -39.39 6.56
C LEU A 197 25.66 -38.62 5.43
N GLY A 198 25.47 -37.30 5.32
CA GLY A 198 26.14 -36.50 4.29
C GLY A 198 25.90 -37.00 2.86
N ILE A 199 24.73 -37.57 2.60
CA ILE A 199 24.33 -38.02 1.26
C ILE A 199 24.13 -36.79 0.38
N THR A 200 24.60 -36.84 -0.87
CA THR A 200 24.54 -35.75 -1.86
C THR A 200 24.10 -36.21 -3.25
N ASP A 201 24.04 -37.54 -3.47
CA ASP A 201 23.81 -38.19 -4.75
C ASP A 201 22.37 -38.72 -4.93
N ALA A 202 21.42 -38.23 -4.12
CA ALA A 202 20.02 -38.60 -4.28
C ALA A 202 19.41 -37.90 -5.50
N THR A 203 18.53 -38.60 -6.21
CA THR A 203 17.82 -38.07 -7.39
C THR A 203 16.44 -37.51 -7.02
N CYS A 204 15.88 -37.97 -5.90
CA CYS A 204 14.58 -37.54 -5.41
C CYS A 204 14.60 -37.42 -3.88
N VAL A 205 14.05 -36.33 -3.37
CA VAL A 205 13.76 -36.12 -1.94
C VAL A 205 12.25 -36.02 -1.79
N ILE A 206 11.69 -36.80 -0.87
CA ILE A 206 10.28 -36.79 -0.51
C ILE A 206 10.16 -36.28 0.92
N HIS A 207 9.53 -35.14 1.08
CA HIS A 207 9.16 -34.59 2.38
C HIS A 207 7.85 -35.24 2.81
N PHE A 208 7.96 -36.39 3.48
CA PHE A 208 6.80 -37.09 4.01
C PHE A 208 6.12 -36.20 5.05
N SER A 209 6.88 -35.67 6.01
CA SER A 209 6.46 -34.61 6.95
C SER A 209 7.19 -33.31 6.62
N LEU A 210 6.54 -32.15 6.76
CA LEU A 210 7.22 -30.86 6.53
C LEU A 210 8.30 -30.59 7.59
N PRO A 211 9.48 -30.08 7.18
CA PRO A 211 10.54 -29.72 8.13
C PRO A 211 10.27 -28.37 8.79
N ALA A 212 10.82 -28.19 9.99
CA ALA A 212 10.96 -26.88 10.60
C ALA A 212 11.80 -25.92 9.71
N PRO A 213 11.65 -24.58 9.88
CA PRO A 213 12.46 -23.61 9.15
C PRO A 213 13.97 -23.88 9.29
N GLY A 214 14.71 -23.77 8.19
CA GLY A 214 16.17 -24.02 8.13
C GLY A 214 16.60 -25.48 7.98
N VAL A 215 15.70 -26.45 8.20
CA VAL A 215 15.97 -27.88 7.92
C VAL A 215 15.62 -28.24 6.47
N PHE A 216 14.68 -27.51 5.85
CA PHE A 216 14.26 -27.73 4.47
C PHE A 216 15.44 -27.75 3.48
N GLY A 217 16.31 -26.74 3.50
CA GLY A 217 17.52 -26.71 2.67
C GLY A 217 18.50 -27.83 2.97
N GLN A 218 18.63 -28.26 4.23
CA GLN A 218 19.49 -29.39 4.57
C GLN A 218 18.99 -30.69 3.93
N ARG A 219 17.67 -30.89 3.83
CA ARG A 219 17.11 -32.02 3.07
C ARG A 219 17.45 -31.92 1.59
N LEU A 220 17.32 -30.72 1.00
CA LEU A 220 17.64 -30.47 -0.41
C LEU A 220 19.14 -30.61 -0.73
N ARG A 221 20.03 -30.41 0.26
CA ARG A 221 21.47 -30.69 0.13
C ARG A 221 21.73 -32.12 -0.36
N SER A 222 20.83 -33.04 -0.05
CA SER A 222 20.95 -34.43 -0.47
C SER A 222 20.88 -34.65 -1.98
N LEU A 223 20.47 -33.62 -2.73
CA LEU A 223 20.37 -33.60 -4.19
C LEU A 223 21.56 -32.88 -4.85
N SER A 224 22.54 -32.37 -4.10
CA SER A 224 23.52 -31.39 -4.60
C SER A 224 24.37 -31.89 -5.76
N ASP A 225 24.70 -33.19 -5.82
CA ASP A 225 25.49 -33.75 -6.92
C ASP A 225 24.69 -33.80 -8.24
N ASN A 226 23.36 -33.68 -8.16
CA ASN A 226 22.43 -33.69 -9.29
C ASN A 226 21.90 -32.28 -9.61
N PHE A 227 22.52 -31.21 -9.08
CA PHE A 227 22.17 -29.84 -9.45
C PHE A 227 22.60 -29.53 -10.89
N CYS A 228 21.63 -29.14 -11.71
CA CYS A 228 21.83 -28.83 -13.12
C CYS A 228 21.90 -27.31 -13.30
N THR A 229 23.11 -26.76 -13.40
CA THR A 229 23.30 -25.33 -13.66
C THR A 229 22.97 -25.02 -15.12
N GLY A 230 21.85 -24.34 -15.41
CA GLY A 230 21.39 -23.95 -16.75
C GLY A 230 22.24 -22.90 -17.49
N ILE A 231 23.53 -22.79 -17.14
CA ILE A 231 24.52 -21.85 -17.69
C ILE A 231 25.40 -22.52 -18.76
N LYS A 232 25.37 -23.85 -18.92
CA LYS A 232 26.12 -24.53 -19.97
C LYS A 232 25.30 -24.69 -21.25
N ASP A 233 25.62 -23.88 -22.27
CA ASP A 233 25.14 -24.01 -23.66
C ASP A 233 25.86 -25.15 -24.43
N SER A 234 26.06 -26.31 -23.81
CA SER A 234 26.67 -27.45 -24.52
C SER A 234 25.59 -28.30 -25.17
N ALA A 235 25.51 -28.15 -26.50
CA ALA A 235 24.82 -29.03 -27.44
C ALA A 235 25.03 -30.51 -27.09
N GLY A 236 23.96 -31.14 -26.62
CA GLY A 236 23.90 -32.54 -26.25
C GLY A 236 22.59 -32.77 -25.51
N ASP A 237 21.54 -33.11 -26.24
CA ASP A 237 20.27 -33.62 -25.72
C ASP A 237 20.50 -34.95 -24.98
N GLN A 238 21.11 -34.90 -23.81
CA GLN A 238 20.84 -35.88 -22.78
C GLN A 238 19.82 -35.24 -21.85
N GLU A 239 18.58 -35.75 -21.91
CA GLU A 239 17.58 -35.58 -20.85
C GLU A 239 18.15 -36.15 -19.54
N HIS A 240 19.05 -35.40 -18.90
CA HIS A 240 19.44 -35.71 -17.53
C HIS A 240 18.19 -35.60 -16.66
N ALA A 241 17.85 -36.68 -15.98
CA ALA A 241 16.72 -36.74 -15.08
C ALA A 241 16.88 -35.63 -14.02
N LYS A 242 16.06 -34.59 -14.09
CA LYS A 242 16.09 -33.47 -13.14
C LYS A 242 15.90 -33.99 -11.72
N ALA A 243 16.72 -33.52 -10.78
CA ALA A 243 16.52 -33.79 -9.37
C ALA A 243 15.12 -33.32 -8.94
N LYS A 244 14.43 -34.13 -8.14
CA LYS A 244 13.05 -33.86 -7.71
C LYS A 244 12.94 -33.68 -6.20
N SER A 245 12.14 -32.71 -5.79
CA SER A 245 11.74 -32.46 -4.40
C SER A 245 10.22 -32.53 -4.33
N VAL A 246 9.70 -33.55 -3.66
CA VAL A 246 8.27 -33.83 -3.56
C VAL A 246 7.79 -33.55 -2.15
N ILE A 247 6.80 -32.67 -2.02
CA ILE A 247 6.21 -32.27 -0.75
C ILE A 247 4.84 -32.93 -0.61
N LEU A 248 4.67 -33.81 0.38
CA LEU A 248 3.35 -34.31 0.74
C LEU A 248 2.66 -33.28 1.62
N LEU A 249 1.67 -32.57 1.05
CA LEU A 249 0.94 -31.53 1.76
C LEU A 249 -0.27 -32.13 2.48
N THR A 250 -0.34 -31.92 3.79
CA THR A 250 -1.46 -32.39 4.63
C THR A 250 -2.04 -31.28 5.50
N GLU A 251 -3.19 -31.51 6.13
CA GLU A 251 -3.83 -30.52 7.00
C GLU A 251 -2.99 -30.13 8.23
N SER A 252 -2.18 -31.07 8.75
CA SER A 252 -1.28 -30.83 9.89
C SER A 252 -0.06 -29.97 9.56
N SER A 253 0.08 -29.55 8.30
CA SER A 253 1.19 -28.75 7.78
C SER A 253 0.96 -27.24 7.88
N SER A 254 -0.10 -26.79 8.55
CA SER A 254 -0.60 -25.41 8.52
C SER A 254 0.45 -24.35 8.88
N CYS A 255 1.12 -24.47 10.03
CA CYS A 255 2.07 -23.44 10.51
C CYS A 255 3.27 -23.18 9.59
N LEU A 256 3.65 -24.14 8.73
CA LEU A 256 4.82 -24.04 7.85
C LEU A 256 4.44 -23.67 6.40
N ALA A 257 3.15 -23.67 6.07
CA ALA A 257 2.64 -23.43 4.74
C ALA A 257 3.04 -22.06 4.14
N PRO A 258 3.01 -20.93 4.88
CA PRO A 258 3.36 -19.62 4.30
C PRO A 258 4.81 -19.56 3.81
N GLY A 259 5.77 -20.10 4.59
CA GLY A 259 7.18 -20.09 4.23
C GLY A 259 7.47 -20.94 2.98
N ILE A 260 6.84 -22.13 2.91
CA ILE A 260 6.98 -23.03 1.76
C ILE A 260 6.34 -22.44 0.51
N LEU A 261 5.15 -21.84 0.63
CA LEU A 261 4.49 -21.19 -0.50
C LEU A 261 5.39 -20.12 -1.12
N ARG A 262 6.07 -19.29 -0.30
CA ARG A 262 7.01 -18.28 -0.78
C ARG A 262 8.18 -18.92 -1.54
N TYR A 263 8.79 -19.97 -0.98
CA TYR A 263 9.87 -20.70 -1.64
C TYR A 263 9.42 -21.30 -2.98
N LEU A 264 8.26 -21.96 -3.03
CA LEU A 264 7.74 -22.59 -4.25
C LEU A 264 7.42 -21.59 -5.36
N LYS A 265 6.91 -20.40 -5.00
CA LYS A 265 6.71 -19.30 -5.96
C LYS A 265 8.02 -18.86 -6.59
N ARG A 266 9.10 -18.73 -5.80
CA ARG A 266 10.44 -18.40 -6.32
C ARG A 266 11.04 -19.51 -7.17
N ALA A 267 10.76 -20.76 -6.82
CA ALA A 267 11.17 -21.94 -7.58
C ALA A 267 10.33 -22.16 -8.85
N GLU A 268 9.37 -21.27 -9.17
CA GLU A 268 8.48 -21.37 -10.33
C GLU A 268 7.76 -22.72 -10.41
N ALA A 269 7.39 -23.27 -9.24
CA ALA A 269 6.71 -24.55 -9.12
C ALA A 269 5.22 -24.45 -9.48
N GLU A 270 4.62 -25.57 -9.89
CA GLU A 270 3.16 -25.69 -9.98
C GLU A 270 2.58 -25.86 -8.57
N ILE A 271 1.77 -24.89 -8.13
CA ILE A 271 1.26 -24.82 -6.76
C ILE A 271 -0.24 -25.15 -6.74
N PRO A 272 -0.67 -26.19 -6.01
CA PRO A 272 -2.08 -26.52 -5.83
C PRO A 272 -2.85 -25.44 -5.04
N GLN A 273 -4.14 -25.27 -5.36
CA GLN A 273 -5.00 -24.28 -4.70
C GLN A 273 -5.17 -24.57 -3.20
N GLU A 274 -5.10 -25.83 -2.79
CA GLU A 274 -5.19 -26.26 -1.39
C GLU A 274 -4.07 -25.65 -0.53
N LEU A 275 -2.87 -25.44 -1.11
CA LEU A 275 -1.77 -24.76 -0.40
C LEU A 275 -2.02 -23.26 -0.26
N HIS A 276 -2.63 -22.64 -1.27
CA HIS A 276 -3.04 -21.24 -1.21
C HIS A 276 -4.08 -21.04 -0.10
N ASP A 277 -5.09 -21.91 -0.05
CA ASP A 277 -6.17 -21.84 0.94
C ASP A 277 -5.65 -22.13 2.35
N LEU A 278 -4.75 -23.11 2.50
CA LEU A 278 -4.10 -23.39 3.79
C LEU A 278 -3.29 -22.20 4.29
N THR A 279 -2.52 -21.57 3.39
CA THR A 279 -1.73 -20.38 3.72
C THR A 279 -2.61 -19.19 4.09
N ALA A 280 -3.71 -18.97 3.36
CA ALA A 280 -4.65 -17.90 3.68
C ALA A 280 -5.21 -18.03 5.10
N ARG A 281 -5.66 -19.24 5.49
CA ARG A 281 -6.14 -19.50 6.85
C ARG A 281 -5.10 -19.24 7.93
N VAL A 282 -3.83 -19.58 7.67
CA VAL A 282 -2.73 -19.34 8.61
C VAL A 282 -2.46 -17.85 8.77
N LEU A 283 -2.41 -17.12 7.64
CA LEU A 283 -2.21 -15.67 7.65
C LEU A 283 -3.38 -14.94 8.34
N ASP A 284 -4.61 -15.41 8.19
CA ASP A 284 -5.77 -14.85 8.89
C ASP A 284 -5.67 -15.11 10.40
N SER A 285 -5.26 -16.31 10.82
CA SER A 285 -5.01 -16.61 12.24
C SER A 285 -3.86 -15.79 12.83
N GLU A 286 -2.77 -15.61 12.09
CA GLU A 286 -1.65 -14.74 12.50
C GLU A 286 -2.09 -13.28 12.62
N GLU A 287 -3.04 -12.86 11.78
CA GLU A 287 -3.63 -11.51 11.82
C GLU A 287 -4.54 -11.34 13.05
N ASP A 288 -5.29 -12.38 13.42
CA ASP A 288 -6.10 -12.39 14.66
C ASP A 288 -5.24 -12.21 15.91
N GLU A 289 -4.04 -12.83 15.94
CA GLU A 289 -3.08 -12.64 17.05
C GLU A 289 -2.57 -11.20 17.16
N LYS A 290 -2.63 -10.42 16.07
CA LYS A 290 -2.22 -9.01 16.04
C LYS A 290 -3.34 -8.06 16.49
N PHE A 291 -4.52 -8.53 16.88
CA PHE A 291 -5.65 -7.65 17.22
C PHE A 291 -5.38 -6.62 18.32
N SER A 292 -4.43 -6.88 19.22
CA SER A 292 -4.01 -5.94 20.28
C SER A 292 -2.97 -4.90 19.83
N ARG A 293 -2.40 -5.07 18.64
CA ARG A 293 -1.34 -4.23 18.07
C ARG A 293 -1.94 -3.01 17.35
N PRO A 294 -1.15 -1.93 17.13
CA PRO A 294 -1.63 -0.79 16.37
C PRO A 294 -1.91 -1.16 14.90
N LEU A 295 -2.80 -0.41 14.25
CA LEU A 295 -3.07 -0.54 12.82
C LEU A 295 -1.85 -0.08 12.01
N CYS A 296 -1.45 -0.87 11.01
CA CYS A 296 -0.27 -0.66 10.18
C CYS A 296 -0.20 0.77 9.62
N ALA A 297 0.89 1.48 9.90
CA ALA A 297 1.07 2.86 9.49
C ALA A 297 1.07 3.05 7.97
N SER A 298 1.68 2.12 7.22
CA SER A 298 1.68 2.15 5.75
C SER A 298 0.29 1.94 5.18
N LEU A 299 -0.48 1.00 5.75
CA LEU A 299 -1.87 0.75 5.38
C LEU A 299 -2.71 2.00 5.62
N LYS A 300 -2.59 2.63 6.80
CA LYS A 300 -3.29 3.89 7.12
C LYS A 300 -2.93 5.03 6.16
N THR A 301 -1.66 5.16 5.79
CA THR A 301 -1.15 6.34 5.07
C THR A 301 -1.30 6.23 3.56
N PHE A 302 -1.19 5.02 3.02
CA PHE A 302 -1.13 4.78 1.58
C PHE A 302 -2.23 3.84 1.06
N GLY A 303 -3.01 3.22 1.95
CA GLY A 303 -4.02 2.21 1.60
C GLY A 303 -3.45 0.81 1.35
N ILE A 304 -2.12 0.62 1.44
CA ILE A 304 -1.47 -0.67 1.18
C ILE A 304 -0.24 -0.88 2.07
N CYS A 305 0.00 -2.13 2.48
CA CYS A 305 1.24 -2.57 3.11
C CYS A 305 1.92 -3.61 2.20
N ARG A 306 3.15 -3.34 1.74
CA ARG A 306 3.88 -4.24 0.84
C ARG A 306 4.29 -5.54 1.54
N ASN A 307 4.66 -5.45 2.81
CA ASN A 307 5.17 -6.57 3.59
C ASN A 307 4.13 -7.09 4.59
N ARG A 308 2.85 -7.22 4.18
CA ARG A 308 1.75 -7.63 5.08
C ARG A 308 2.08 -8.88 5.92
N THR A 309 2.78 -9.84 5.32
CA THR A 309 3.11 -11.12 5.96
C THR A 309 4.25 -11.05 6.97
N GLU A 310 5.06 -9.99 6.97
CA GLU A 310 6.15 -9.77 7.95
C GLU A 310 5.90 -8.54 8.83
N CYS A 311 4.87 -7.77 8.50
CA CYS A 311 4.51 -6.57 9.22
C CYS A 311 4.06 -6.93 10.65
N PRO A 312 4.66 -6.30 11.67
CA PRO A 312 4.34 -6.57 13.07
C PRO A 312 2.96 -6.03 13.44
N ASP A 313 2.47 -5.01 12.74
CA ASP A 313 1.21 -4.34 12.99
C ASP A 313 0.04 -5.08 12.34
N ARG A 314 -1.18 -4.80 12.83
CA ARG A 314 -2.38 -5.38 12.25
C ARG A 314 -2.82 -4.67 10.96
N HIS A 315 -3.56 -5.38 10.13
CA HIS A 315 -4.15 -4.96 8.86
C HIS A 315 -5.67 -5.13 8.84
N GLN A 316 -6.26 -5.61 9.93
CA GLN A 316 -7.72 -5.68 10.10
C GLN A 316 -8.17 -4.70 11.20
N ILE A 317 -9.39 -4.18 11.06
CA ILE A 317 -10.00 -3.29 12.07
C ILE A 317 -10.47 -4.11 13.25
N ASN A 318 -10.19 -3.63 14.47
CA ASN A 318 -10.72 -4.18 15.71
C ASN A 318 -11.64 -3.15 16.35
N LEU A 319 -12.96 -3.33 16.19
CA LEU A 319 -13.98 -2.41 16.70
C LEU A 319 -13.85 -2.10 18.20
N SER A 320 -13.43 -3.07 19.00
CA SER A 320 -13.29 -2.87 20.45
C SER A 320 -12.21 -1.84 20.81
N ILE A 321 -11.15 -1.72 20.00
CA ILE A 321 -10.04 -0.79 20.22
C ILE A 321 -10.24 0.48 19.40
N ASP A 322 -10.68 0.32 18.16
CA ASP A 322 -10.77 1.39 17.17
C ASP A 322 -11.98 2.31 17.41
N THR A 323 -13.09 1.79 17.94
CA THR A 323 -14.29 2.58 18.23
C THR A 323 -14.29 3.14 19.65
N ALA A 324 -13.59 2.50 20.60
CA ALA A 324 -13.52 2.94 22.00
C ALA A 324 -12.85 4.31 22.20
N GLN A 325 -12.11 4.80 21.20
CA GLN A 325 -11.50 6.13 21.19
C GLN A 325 -12.05 7.02 20.07
N SER A 326 -13.29 6.79 19.64
CA SER A 326 -13.93 7.65 18.64
C SER A 326 -13.83 9.10 19.07
N ILE A 327 -13.51 9.97 18.11
CA ILE A 327 -13.65 11.41 18.28
C ILE A 327 -15.08 11.64 18.77
N ALA A 328 -15.24 12.23 19.95
CA ALA A 328 -16.57 12.49 20.49
C ALA A 328 -17.39 13.18 19.40
N ASP A 329 -18.59 12.70 19.10
CA ASP A 329 -19.45 13.28 18.04
C ASP A 329 -19.60 14.80 18.21
N GLU A 330 -19.46 15.29 19.45
CA GLU A 330 -19.39 16.70 19.79
C GLU A 330 -18.25 17.49 19.11
N MET A 331 -17.12 16.89 18.76
CA MET A 331 -15.96 17.56 18.14
C MET A 331 -16.14 17.82 16.63
N ILE A 332 -17.07 17.12 15.97
CA ILE A 332 -17.33 17.22 14.53
C ILE A 332 -18.75 17.77 14.32
N GLU A 333 -18.90 19.10 14.38
CA GLU A 333 -20.22 19.78 14.22
C GLU A 333 -20.86 19.54 12.84
N THR A 334 -20.04 19.26 11.82
CA THR A 334 -20.47 18.84 10.48
C THR A 334 -19.49 17.78 9.97
N PRO A 335 -19.93 16.53 9.71
CA PRO A 335 -19.04 15.43 9.35
C PRO A 335 -18.23 15.67 8.07
N GLU A 336 -18.62 16.65 7.24
CA GLU A 336 -17.92 16.91 5.99
C GLU A 336 -16.77 17.91 6.10
N ARG A 337 -16.78 18.89 7.02
CA ARG A 337 -15.77 19.97 7.04
C ARG A 337 -15.36 20.36 8.45
N VAL A 338 -14.06 20.29 8.71
CA VAL A 338 -13.45 20.60 10.01
C VAL A 338 -12.33 21.62 9.88
N THR A 339 -12.06 22.36 10.96
CA THR A 339 -10.87 23.21 11.07
C THR A 339 -9.80 22.48 11.88
N ILE A 340 -8.63 22.31 11.29
CA ILE A 340 -7.53 21.53 11.84
C ILE A 340 -6.35 22.45 12.14
N LEU A 341 -5.72 22.24 13.29
CA LEU A 341 -4.46 22.85 13.68
C LEU A 341 -3.38 21.76 13.83
N PRO A 342 -2.52 21.55 12.82
CA PRO A 342 -1.40 20.61 12.92
C PRO A 342 -0.35 21.10 13.92
N LEU A 343 0.09 20.23 14.82
CA LEU A 343 1.06 20.54 15.87
C LEU A 343 2.36 19.75 15.72
N LEU A 344 2.26 18.47 15.31
CA LEU A 344 3.38 17.59 15.04
C LEU A 344 3.25 17.02 13.63
N ILE A 345 4.31 17.15 12.84
CA ILE A 345 4.37 16.60 11.48
C ILE A 345 5.25 15.35 11.55
N VAL A 346 4.66 14.18 11.31
CA VAL A 346 5.38 12.89 11.34
C VAL A 346 6.13 12.71 10.02
N HIS A 347 5.42 12.87 8.92
CA HIS A 347 5.96 12.95 7.56
C HIS A 347 4.99 13.74 6.68
N ALA A 348 5.28 13.87 5.38
CA ALA A 348 4.54 14.73 4.45
C ALA A 348 3.03 14.47 4.29
N THR A 349 2.46 13.41 4.89
CA THR A 349 1.02 13.10 4.80
C THR A 349 0.39 12.65 6.12
N ASN A 350 1.15 12.56 7.22
CA ASN A 350 0.63 12.15 8.52
C ASN A 350 1.06 13.17 9.59
N TYR A 351 0.06 13.73 10.28
CA TYR A 351 0.23 14.79 11.26
C TYR A 351 -0.56 14.46 12.52
N PHE A 352 -0.09 14.95 13.67
CA PHE A 352 -0.93 15.08 14.86
C PHE A 352 -1.30 16.54 15.08
N GLY A 353 -2.56 16.77 15.45
CA GLY A 353 -3.08 18.11 15.65
C GLY A 353 -4.39 18.13 16.42
N ARG A 354 -5.01 19.31 16.49
CA ARG A 354 -6.29 19.52 17.15
C ARG A 354 -7.36 19.89 16.13
N ILE A 355 -8.59 19.43 16.36
CA ILE A 355 -9.78 19.94 15.65
C ILE A 355 -10.32 21.13 16.43
N VAL A 356 -10.36 22.31 15.80
CA VAL A 356 -10.74 23.58 16.45
C VAL A 356 -12.17 23.96 16.04
N LYS A 357 -13.07 24.16 17.02
CA LYS A 357 -14.44 24.63 16.77
C LYS A 357 -14.46 26.11 16.40
N LYS A 358 -15.37 26.49 15.50
CA LYS A 358 -15.48 27.88 14.96
C LYS A 358 -15.86 28.92 16.02
N GLN A 359 -16.53 28.55 17.10
CA GLN A 359 -17.12 29.51 18.05
C GLN A 359 -16.28 29.75 19.31
N LYS A 360 -15.52 28.76 19.82
CA LYS A 360 -14.58 28.94 20.95
C LYS A 360 -13.64 27.74 21.11
N ASP A 361 -12.33 27.97 21.14
CA ASP A 361 -11.34 26.93 21.46
C ASP A 361 -11.27 26.72 22.98
N GLN A 362 -12.01 25.71 23.47
CA GLN A 362 -12.07 25.34 24.89
C GLN A 362 -10.71 24.90 25.42
N TYR A 363 -9.89 24.24 24.60
CA TYR A 363 -8.56 23.80 25.01
C TYR A 363 -7.62 24.98 25.24
N THR A 364 -7.65 26.00 24.40
CA THR A 364 -6.79 27.18 24.60
C THR A 364 -7.09 27.88 25.93
N VAL A 365 -8.35 27.89 26.38
CA VAL A 365 -8.74 28.37 27.71
C VAL A 365 -8.16 27.46 28.80
N LEU A 366 -8.37 26.15 28.69
CA LEU A 366 -7.85 25.15 29.63
C LEU A 366 -6.32 25.22 29.77
N ALA A 367 -5.60 25.31 28.64
CA ALA A 367 -4.15 25.37 28.60
C ALA A 367 -3.63 26.64 29.29
N LYS A 368 -4.29 27.77 29.11
CA LYS A 368 -3.95 29.02 29.82
C LYS A 368 -4.13 28.87 31.34
N GLU A 369 -5.29 28.38 31.77
CA GLU A 369 -5.58 28.15 33.19
C GLU A 369 -4.63 27.13 33.83
N MET A 370 -4.25 26.09 33.09
CA MET A 370 -3.31 25.05 33.52
C MET A 370 -1.89 25.60 33.67
N ASN A 371 -1.43 26.38 32.69
CA ASN A 371 -0.14 27.05 32.78
C ASN A 371 -0.09 28.02 33.96
N ASP A 372 -1.15 28.81 34.18
CA ASP A 372 -1.23 29.73 35.32
C ASP A 372 -1.27 28.99 36.67
N TYR A 373 -1.91 27.81 36.73
CA TYR A 373 -1.93 26.98 37.92
C TYR A 373 -0.55 26.43 38.30
N PHE A 374 0.19 25.87 37.35
CA PHE A 374 1.51 25.27 37.58
C PHE A 374 2.67 26.27 37.64
N LYS A 375 2.43 27.56 37.36
CA LYS A 375 3.38 28.64 37.66
C LYS A 375 3.66 28.76 39.16
N LEU A 376 2.67 28.45 40.00
CA LEU A 376 2.82 28.52 41.46
C LEU A 376 3.59 27.27 41.95
N PRO A 377 4.76 27.43 42.63
CA PRO A 377 5.59 26.29 43.05
C PRO A 377 4.85 25.30 43.96
N GLY A 378 3.95 25.80 44.81
CA GLY A 378 3.15 24.96 45.73
C GLY A 378 2.14 24.04 45.04
N HIS A 379 1.92 24.20 43.73
CA HIS A 379 1.02 23.34 42.94
C HIS A 379 1.77 22.25 42.15
N ARG A 380 3.11 22.24 42.18
CA ARG A 380 3.93 21.23 41.51
C ARG A 380 4.18 20.04 42.44
N ILE A 381 3.14 19.21 42.59
CA ILE A 381 3.20 18.02 43.43
C ILE A 381 3.68 16.85 42.58
N SER A 382 4.90 16.38 42.82
CA SER A 382 5.46 15.19 42.15
C SER A 382 4.71 13.92 42.56
N VAL A 383 4.66 12.96 41.65
CA VAL A 383 3.98 11.68 41.86
C VAL A 383 4.97 10.61 42.34
N ASN A 384 4.60 9.87 43.38
CA ASN A 384 5.45 8.81 43.95
C ASN A 384 5.31 7.47 43.19
N THR A 385 4.11 7.18 42.67
CA THR A 385 3.79 5.94 41.96
C THR A 385 3.17 6.25 40.62
N VAL A 386 3.85 5.84 39.55
CA VAL A 386 3.41 6.08 38.18
C VAL A 386 2.67 4.85 37.66
N GLU A 387 1.44 5.04 37.19
CA GLU A 387 0.57 3.99 36.67
C GLU A 387 0.37 4.14 35.17
N LYS A 388 0.29 3.00 34.47
CA LYS A 388 0.03 2.97 33.03
C LYS A 388 -1.39 3.46 32.73
N SER A 389 -1.53 4.21 31.64
CA SER A 389 -2.78 4.78 31.15
C SER A 389 -3.39 5.92 31.97
N VAL A 390 -2.74 6.40 33.04
CA VAL A 390 -3.18 7.53 33.86
C VAL A 390 -2.65 8.87 33.31
N PHE A 391 -3.40 9.96 33.53
CA PHE A 391 -3.02 11.32 33.12
C PHE A 391 -2.24 12.07 34.19
N TYR A 392 -1.18 12.74 33.76
CA TYR A 392 -0.27 13.54 34.58
C TYR A 392 -0.03 14.92 33.95
N GLY A 393 0.49 15.85 34.75
CA GLY A 393 1.02 17.12 34.29
C GLY A 393 2.53 17.02 34.08
N LEU A 394 3.06 17.65 33.02
CA LEU A 394 4.50 17.80 32.80
C LEU A 394 4.79 19.22 32.35
N CYS A 395 5.73 19.91 32.98
CA CYS A 395 6.09 21.28 32.60
C CYS A 395 7.47 21.34 31.94
N GLU A 396 7.50 21.79 30.69
CA GLU A 396 8.70 22.06 29.90
C GLU A 396 8.89 23.58 29.80
N GLY A 397 9.82 24.11 30.59
CA GLY A 397 10.02 25.55 30.70
C GLY A 397 8.78 26.25 31.28
N ALA A 398 8.13 27.09 30.46
CA ALA A 398 6.94 27.85 30.85
C ALA A 398 5.62 27.18 30.46
N ILE A 399 5.66 26.08 29.70
CA ILE A 399 4.49 25.40 29.16
C ILE A 399 4.30 24.10 29.93
N CYS A 400 3.09 23.87 30.41
CA CYS A 400 2.69 22.63 31.03
C CYS A 400 1.76 21.88 30.08
N HIS A 401 1.91 20.56 30.05
CA HIS A 401 1.24 19.65 29.15
C HIS A 401 0.49 18.59 29.96
N ARG A 402 -0.62 18.12 29.40
CA ARG A 402 -1.27 16.89 29.87
C ARG A 402 -0.59 15.72 29.16
N VAL A 403 -0.15 14.75 29.93
CA VAL A 403 0.58 13.58 29.42
C VAL A 403 -0.05 12.29 29.96
N GLN A 404 0.03 11.22 29.18
CA GLN A 404 -0.42 9.89 29.56
C GLN A 404 0.77 8.94 29.54
N VAL A 405 0.90 8.11 30.57
CA VAL A 405 1.96 7.09 30.62
C VAL A 405 1.55 5.90 29.75
N VAL A 406 2.38 5.57 28.76
CA VAL A 406 2.13 4.48 27.80
C VAL A 406 2.83 3.21 28.25
N GLU A 407 4.07 3.34 28.71
CA GLU A 407 4.90 2.22 29.15
C GLU A 407 5.70 2.60 30.40
N THR A 408 5.75 1.65 31.32
CA THR A 408 6.59 1.67 32.51
C THR A 408 7.66 0.59 32.34
N PRO A 409 8.93 0.87 32.69
CA PRO A 409 10.00 -0.11 32.54
C PRO A 409 9.71 -1.38 33.35
N ALA A 410 10.21 -2.53 32.88
CA ALA A 410 10.14 -3.78 33.62
C ALA A 410 10.93 -3.67 34.93
N LYS A 411 10.48 -4.36 35.98
CA LYS A 411 10.99 -4.22 37.36
C LYS A 411 12.46 -4.64 37.58
N ASP A 412 13.19 -5.04 36.54
CA ASP A 412 14.50 -5.71 36.63
C ASP A 412 15.69 -4.94 36.03
N GLU A 413 15.55 -3.64 35.71
CA GLU A 413 16.70 -2.80 35.30
C GLU A 413 17.02 -1.73 36.35
N GLU A 414 18.30 -1.62 36.74
CA GLU A 414 18.85 -0.74 37.79
C GLU A 414 18.61 0.78 37.56
N ASN A 415 17.89 1.19 36.51
CA ASN A 415 17.53 2.59 36.20
C ASN A 415 16.00 2.82 36.31
N VAL A 416 15.48 2.76 37.55
CA VAL A 416 14.06 2.68 37.93
C VAL A 416 13.20 3.95 37.67
N TYR A 417 13.65 4.91 36.85
CA TYR A 417 12.96 6.22 36.79
C TYR A 417 12.52 6.70 35.40
N LYS A 418 12.90 6.06 34.29
CA LYS A 418 12.46 6.54 32.95
C LYS A 418 11.14 5.91 32.54
N VAL A 419 10.14 6.73 32.23
CA VAL A 419 8.82 6.31 31.76
C VAL A 419 8.53 6.89 30.38
N THR A 420 7.86 6.12 29.53
CA THR A 420 7.44 6.58 28.19
C THR A 420 6.07 7.23 28.30
N ILE A 421 5.99 8.49 27.91
CA ILE A 421 4.77 9.30 27.96
C ILE A 421 4.31 9.73 26.56
N LYS A 422 3.01 9.98 26.44
CA LYS A 422 2.36 10.56 25.27
C LYS A 422 1.69 11.88 25.64
N TYR A 423 1.94 12.93 24.87
CA TYR A 423 1.33 14.25 25.06
C TYR A 423 -0.05 14.20 24.44
N ILE A 424 -1.09 14.13 25.27
CA ILE A 424 -2.44 13.78 24.82
C ILE A 424 -3.12 14.88 23.99
N ASP A 425 -2.52 16.07 23.94
CA ASP A 425 -3.02 17.23 23.21
C ASP A 425 -2.16 17.61 21.99
N GLU A 426 -0.96 17.03 21.87
CA GLU A 426 -0.02 17.28 20.77
C GLU A 426 0.24 16.04 19.91
N GLY A 427 0.11 14.84 20.49
CA GLY A 427 0.33 13.55 19.83
C GLY A 427 1.76 13.01 19.93
N ARG A 428 2.75 13.82 20.29
CA ARG A 428 4.16 13.38 20.44
C ARG A 428 4.35 12.40 21.60
N THR A 429 5.40 11.60 21.52
CA THR A 429 5.87 10.70 22.60
C THR A 429 7.26 11.12 23.07
N SER A 430 7.58 10.90 24.34
CA SER A 430 8.91 11.20 24.89
C SER A 430 9.21 10.29 26.10
N GLN A 431 10.49 10.07 26.39
CA GLN A 431 10.92 9.44 27.63
C GLN A 431 11.30 10.51 28.64
N VAL A 432 10.72 10.43 29.84
CA VAL A 432 10.94 11.39 30.93
C VAL A 432 11.22 10.65 32.22
N ASN A 433 11.83 11.33 33.18
CA ASN A 433 11.99 10.75 34.51
C ASN A 433 10.65 10.85 35.28
N SER A 434 10.33 9.84 36.09
CA SER A 434 9.07 9.72 36.82
C SER A 434 8.87 10.84 37.85
N ASP A 435 9.95 11.39 38.39
CA ASP A 435 9.95 12.52 39.32
C ASP A 435 9.51 13.85 38.67
N GLN A 436 9.62 13.95 37.35
CA GLN A 436 9.16 15.10 36.57
C GLN A 436 7.65 15.12 36.38
N LEU A 437 6.96 14.00 36.62
CA LEU A 437 5.51 13.90 36.50
C LEU A 437 4.81 14.52 37.71
N LEU A 438 3.86 15.40 37.42
CA LEU A 438 3.07 16.11 38.41
C LEU A 438 1.65 15.54 38.47
N HIS A 439 1.06 15.57 39.67
CA HIS A 439 -0.36 15.26 39.83
C HIS A 439 -1.20 16.24 39.01
N LEU A 440 -2.12 15.72 38.18
CA LEU A 440 -3.01 16.53 37.34
C LEU A 440 -4.38 16.72 38.02
N PRO A 441 -4.74 17.93 38.49
CA PRO A 441 -6.05 18.21 39.08
C PRO A 441 -7.23 17.79 38.19
N ALA A 442 -8.32 17.30 38.79
CA ALA A 442 -9.52 16.84 38.09
C ALA A 442 -10.12 17.89 37.13
N LYS A 443 -10.03 19.19 37.47
CA LYS A 443 -10.47 20.29 36.58
C LYS A 443 -9.79 20.27 35.21
N PHE A 444 -8.54 19.80 35.11
CA PHE A 444 -7.78 19.68 33.87
C PHE A 444 -7.95 18.33 33.16
N GLN A 445 -8.62 17.38 33.80
CA GLN A 445 -9.03 16.10 33.22
C GLN A 445 -10.42 16.17 32.58
N SER A 446 -11.13 17.30 32.72
CA SER A 446 -12.48 17.51 32.22
C SER A 446 -12.60 17.43 30.69
N LEU A 447 -11.58 17.88 29.95
CA LEU A 447 -11.54 17.78 28.50
C LEU A 447 -10.90 16.45 28.07
N PRO A 448 -11.44 15.76 27.05
CA PRO A 448 -10.80 14.56 26.50
C PRO A 448 -9.43 14.90 25.88
N PRO A 449 -8.58 13.89 25.61
CA PRO A 449 -7.39 14.04 24.77
C PRO A 449 -7.71 14.80 23.48
N GLN A 450 -6.96 15.87 23.18
CA GLN A 450 -7.23 16.72 22.02
C GLN A 450 -6.44 16.32 20.76
N ALA A 451 -5.40 15.50 20.90
CA ALA A 451 -4.57 15.07 19.78
C ALA A 451 -5.30 14.07 18.89
N VAL A 452 -5.41 14.42 17.61
CA VAL A 452 -6.01 13.64 16.53
C VAL A 452 -4.92 13.37 15.48
N GLU A 453 -4.83 12.12 15.01
CA GLU A 453 -3.99 11.73 13.87
C GLU A 453 -4.73 12.12 12.57
N ILE A 454 -4.05 12.87 11.71
CA ILE A 454 -4.59 13.44 10.48
C ILE A 454 -3.79 12.87 9.32
N VAL A 455 -4.46 12.17 8.42
CA VAL A 455 -3.86 11.55 7.24
C VAL A 455 -4.36 12.26 5.99
N VAL A 456 -3.43 12.89 5.25
CA VAL A 456 -3.73 13.52 3.95
C VAL A 456 -3.78 12.45 2.87
N CYS A 457 -4.94 12.33 2.22
CA CYS A 457 -5.19 11.24 1.29
C CYS A 457 -4.67 11.48 -0.12
N ARG A 458 -4.72 10.38 -0.89
CA ARG A 458 -4.52 10.32 -2.34
C ARG A 458 -3.13 10.71 -2.86
N VAL A 459 -2.10 10.80 -2.03
CA VAL A 459 -0.71 11.11 -2.44
C VAL A 459 0.28 10.16 -1.76
N LYS A 460 1.37 9.81 -2.43
CA LYS A 460 2.43 8.91 -1.92
C LYS A 460 3.82 9.37 -2.38
N PRO A 461 4.91 8.89 -1.79
CA PRO A 461 6.26 9.15 -2.28
C PRO A 461 6.40 8.78 -3.76
N ILE A 462 7.24 9.51 -4.49
CA ILE A 462 7.61 9.16 -5.88
C ILE A 462 8.34 7.80 -5.92
N ASP A 463 8.46 7.20 -7.10
CA ASP A 463 9.26 5.98 -7.34
C ASP A 463 8.86 4.74 -6.53
N ASN A 464 7.66 4.75 -5.96
CA ASN A 464 7.24 3.75 -5.00
C ASN A 464 8.25 3.65 -3.83
N GLU A 465 8.82 4.75 -3.37
CA GLU A 465 9.59 4.75 -2.11
C GLU A 465 8.67 4.40 -0.92
N VAL A 466 9.23 3.74 0.09
CA VAL A 466 8.49 3.37 1.32
C VAL A 466 8.30 4.58 2.24
N GLU A 467 9.32 5.45 2.26
CA GLU A 467 9.36 6.62 3.14
C GLU A 467 9.37 7.92 2.34
N TRP A 468 8.90 8.99 2.97
CA TRP A 468 8.97 10.32 2.39
C TRP A 468 10.39 10.87 2.46
N ASN A 469 10.85 11.50 1.37
CA ASN A 469 12.10 12.24 1.39
C ASN A 469 12.04 13.34 2.48
N PRO A 470 13.07 13.46 3.36
CA PRO A 470 13.08 14.45 4.44
C PRO A 470 12.84 15.89 3.97
N LYS A 471 13.30 16.25 2.75
CA LYS A 471 13.07 17.59 2.19
C LYS A 471 11.59 17.93 2.03
N VAL A 472 10.76 16.95 1.65
CA VAL A 472 9.31 17.14 1.52
C VAL A 472 8.70 17.31 2.90
N THR A 473 9.07 16.44 3.84
CA THR A 473 8.62 16.52 5.23
C THR A 473 8.96 17.86 5.87
N ASP A 474 10.20 18.33 5.69
CA ASP A 474 10.65 19.63 6.19
C ASP A 474 9.88 20.79 5.55
N HIS A 475 9.71 20.77 4.23
CA HIS A 475 8.95 21.79 3.51
C HIS A 475 7.52 21.91 4.02
N ILE A 476 6.82 20.78 4.14
CA ILE A 476 5.46 20.73 4.67
C ILE A 476 5.43 21.16 6.13
N ASN A 477 6.38 20.71 6.96
CA ASN A 477 6.48 21.09 8.36
C ASN A 477 6.59 22.61 8.55
N HIS A 478 7.46 23.29 7.82
CA HIS A 478 7.56 24.75 7.86
C HIS A 478 6.29 25.44 7.35
N LYS A 479 5.59 24.84 6.40
CA LYS A 479 4.40 25.44 5.79
C LYS A 479 3.16 25.36 6.68
N ILE A 480 2.90 24.20 7.30
CA ILE A 480 1.61 23.91 7.94
C ILE A 480 1.61 23.92 9.47
N LYS A 481 2.76 23.70 10.12
CA LYS A 481 2.82 23.57 11.58
C LYS A 481 2.32 24.83 12.28
N GLY A 482 1.38 24.69 13.20
CA GLY A 482 0.80 25.78 13.98
C GLY A 482 -0.14 26.72 13.21
N LYS A 483 -0.51 26.40 11.96
CA LYS A 483 -1.45 27.21 11.17
C LYS A 483 -2.80 26.50 11.00
N LEU A 484 -3.86 27.29 10.85
CA LEU A 484 -5.22 26.76 10.67
C LEU A 484 -5.44 26.29 9.23
N HIS A 485 -6.10 25.14 9.10
CA HIS A 485 -6.45 24.54 7.84
C HIS A 485 -7.93 24.14 7.84
N HIS A 486 -8.62 24.34 6.73
CA HIS A 486 -9.91 23.72 6.49
C HIS A 486 -9.71 22.39 5.78
N ALA A 487 -10.35 21.34 6.26
CA ALA A 487 -10.21 20.00 5.71
C ALA A 487 -11.57 19.35 5.50
N LYS A 488 -11.72 18.64 4.38
CA LYS A 488 -12.84 17.73 4.18
C LYS A 488 -12.51 16.37 4.77
N VAL A 489 -13.36 15.87 5.66
CA VAL A 489 -13.19 14.54 6.25
C VAL A 489 -13.77 13.52 5.29
N LEU A 490 -12.97 12.50 4.96
CA LEU A 490 -13.40 11.37 4.15
C LEU A 490 -13.81 10.18 5.01
N HIS A 491 -13.07 9.94 6.10
CA HIS A 491 -13.36 8.86 7.02
C HIS A 491 -12.73 9.10 8.39
N THR A 492 -13.29 8.47 9.42
CA THR A 492 -12.80 8.55 10.80
C THR A 492 -12.73 7.16 11.41
N LEU A 493 -11.63 6.84 12.06
CA LEU A 493 -11.46 5.60 12.83
C LEU A 493 -10.74 5.92 14.14
N GLY A 494 -11.47 5.85 15.26
CA GLY A 494 -10.96 6.28 16.55
C GLY A 494 -10.51 7.74 16.52
N LYS A 495 -9.22 7.98 16.80
CA LYS A 495 -8.56 9.30 16.72
C LYS A 495 -7.87 9.56 15.38
N THR A 496 -8.09 8.72 14.37
CA THR A 496 -7.52 8.90 13.03
C THR A 496 -8.55 9.50 12.10
N VAL A 497 -8.18 10.56 11.38
CA VAL A 497 -9.03 11.27 10.43
C VAL A 497 -8.33 11.31 9.08
N TRP A 498 -8.95 10.69 8.10
CA TRP A 498 -8.53 10.79 6.71
C TRP A 498 -9.17 12.01 6.07
N VAL A 499 -8.33 12.90 5.56
CA VAL A 499 -8.76 14.19 5.02
C VAL A 499 -8.30 14.39 3.59
N ASP A 500 -9.19 14.94 2.78
CA ASP A 500 -8.86 15.44 1.45
C ASP A 500 -10.07 16.17 0.81
N PRO A 501 -9.90 17.40 0.31
CA PRO A 501 -8.68 18.22 0.40
C PRO A 501 -8.45 18.80 1.81
N MET A 502 -7.19 19.13 2.10
CA MET A 502 -6.78 19.93 3.27
C MET A 502 -6.11 21.21 2.78
N VAL A 503 -6.68 22.36 3.16
CA VAL A 503 -6.38 23.67 2.59
C VAL A 503 -5.99 24.64 3.69
N GLY A 504 -4.85 25.32 3.52
CA GLY A 504 -4.42 26.39 4.40
C GLY A 504 -5.31 27.62 4.22
N VAL A 505 -5.77 28.21 5.33
CA VAL A 505 -6.70 29.34 5.28
C VAL A 505 -6.23 30.51 6.13
N THR A 506 -6.46 31.72 5.61
CA THR A 506 -6.25 32.96 6.36
C THR A 506 -7.58 33.67 6.56
N SER A 507 -7.85 34.05 7.81
CA SER A 507 -9.03 34.83 8.18
C SER A 507 -8.81 36.29 7.83
N LEU A 508 -9.81 36.91 7.19
CA LEU A 508 -9.90 38.36 7.07
C LEU A 508 -10.93 38.88 8.09
N PRO A 509 -10.48 39.38 9.27
CA PRO A 509 -11.38 39.73 10.37
C PRO A 509 -12.41 40.79 9.98
N THR A 510 -12.02 41.72 9.10
CA THR A 510 -12.84 42.86 8.66
C THR A 510 -14.04 42.43 7.82
N MET A 511 -13.94 41.31 7.11
CA MET A 511 -14.98 40.82 6.19
C MET A 511 -15.67 39.53 6.66
N LYS A 512 -15.22 38.93 7.77
CA LYS A 512 -15.63 37.58 8.22
C LYS A 512 -15.50 36.52 7.11
N MET A 513 -14.50 36.68 6.23
CA MET A 513 -14.23 35.77 5.12
C MET A 513 -12.94 35.00 5.38
N TRP A 514 -12.84 33.82 4.78
CA TRP A 514 -11.65 32.99 4.76
C TRP A 514 -11.13 32.89 3.34
N ILE A 515 -9.83 33.05 3.15
CA ILE A 515 -9.18 32.87 1.85
C ILE A 515 -8.41 31.56 1.89
N ASN A 516 -8.64 30.72 0.88
CA ASN A 516 -7.86 29.52 0.63
C ASN A 516 -6.51 29.93 0.03
N GLU A 517 -5.41 29.61 0.72
CA GLU A 517 -4.06 29.98 0.26
C GLU A 517 -3.42 28.87 -0.58
N TYR A 518 -3.47 27.64 -0.09
CA TYR A 518 -2.82 26.49 -0.73
C TYR A 518 -3.49 25.18 -0.32
N ASN A 519 -3.44 24.18 -1.21
CA ASN A 519 -3.80 22.80 -0.91
C ASN A 519 -2.53 22.01 -0.58
N ILE A 520 -2.52 21.32 0.56
CA ILE A 520 -1.36 20.53 1.00
C ILE A 520 -0.97 19.47 -0.04
N ARG A 521 -1.94 18.81 -0.67
CA ARG A 521 -1.67 17.83 -1.73
C ARG A 521 -0.90 18.46 -2.88
N SER A 522 -1.39 19.59 -3.39
CA SER A 522 -0.75 20.30 -4.50
C SER A 522 0.66 20.76 -4.12
N GLU A 523 0.85 21.14 -2.86
CA GLU A 523 2.16 21.51 -2.31
C GLU A 523 3.13 20.34 -2.25
N ILE A 524 2.68 19.15 -1.87
CA ILE A 524 3.51 17.95 -1.89
C ILE A 524 3.91 17.62 -3.34
N LEU A 525 2.95 17.67 -4.27
CA LEU A 525 3.20 17.37 -5.69
C LEU A 525 4.14 18.40 -6.33
N SER A 526 4.06 19.67 -5.96
CA SER A 526 4.94 20.72 -6.50
C SER A 526 6.41 20.54 -6.13
N THR A 527 6.72 19.75 -5.09
CA THR A 527 8.11 19.37 -4.77
C THR A 527 8.75 18.44 -5.81
N GLY A 528 7.95 17.79 -6.66
CA GLY A 528 8.42 16.77 -7.60
C GLY A 528 8.83 15.45 -6.96
N LEU A 529 8.68 15.30 -5.64
CA LEU A 529 9.06 14.10 -4.86
C LEU A 529 7.85 13.32 -4.33
N GLY A 530 6.65 13.68 -4.78
CA GLY A 530 5.41 12.96 -4.50
C GLY A 530 4.63 12.67 -5.79
N THR A 531 3.80 11.62 -5.76
CA THR A 531 2.94 11.24 -6.89
C THR A 531 1.51 10.94 -6.43
N ASN A 532 0.58 10.92 -7.38
CA ASN A 532 -0.82 10.62 -7.13
C ASN A 532 -0.99 9.16 -6.66
N ASN A 533 -1.90 8.96 -5.71
CA ASN A 533 -2.32 7.65 -5.21
C ASN A 533 -3.86 7.55 -5.26
N PRO A 534 -4.48 7.30 -6.42
CA PRO A 534 -5.94 7.33 -6.56
C PRO A 534 -6.65 6.23 -5.76
N GLU A 535 -6.00 5.08 -5.56
CA GLU A 535 -6.58 3.91 -4.90
C GLU A 535 -6.72 4.07 -3.38
N HIS A 536 -5.94 4.97 -2.77
CA HIS A 536 -5.86 5.17 -1.32
C HIS A 536 -7.25 5.24 -0.65
N VAL A 537 -8.13 6.11 -1.13
CA VAL A 537 -9.45 6.32 -0.50
C VAL A 537 -10.33 5.08 -0.62
N GLY A 538 -10.29 4.40 -1.77
CA GLY A 538 -11.05 3.17 -1.99
C GLY A 538 -10.61 2.05 -1.05
N GLU A 539 -9.31 1.89 -0.83
CA GLU A 539 -8.78 0.87 0.08
C GLU A 539 -9.11 1.16 1.55
N ILE A 540 -9.03 2.43 1.99
CA ILE A 540 -9.45 2.80 3.35
C ILE A 540 -10.96 2.57 3.54
N GLN A 541 -11.78 2.92 2.54
CA GLN A 541 -13.22 2.65 2.60
C GLN A 541 -13.52 1.14 2.67
N LYS A 542 -12.79 0.30 1.92
CA LYS A 542 -12.95 -1.16 1.99
C LYS A 542 -12.58 -1.69 3.38
N LEU A 543 -11.45 -1.22 3.92
CA LEU A 543 -10.98 -1.59 5.26
C LEU A 543 -12.04 -1.25 6.32
N CYS A 544 -12.67 -0.09 6.21
CA CYS A 544 -13.71 0.36 7.14
C CYS A 544 -15.12 -0.18 6.85
N ARG A 545 -15.41 -0.72 5.66
CA ARG A 545 -16.69 -1.38 5.33
C ARG A 545 -16.80 -2.81 5.83
N GLN A 546 -15.69 -3.45 6.23
CA GLN A 546 -15.70 -4.78 6.85
C GLN A 546 -16.29 -4.77 8.27
N ILE A 547 -16.85 -3.64 8.71
CA ILE A 547 -17.63 -3.48 9.94
C ILE A 547 -19.03 -4.08 9.71
N PRO A 548 -19.44 -5.14 10.43
CA PRO A 548 -20.85 -5.47 10.55
C PRO A 548 -21.51 -4.28 11.25
N VAL A 549 -22.41 -3.59 10.55
CA VAL A 549 -23.23 -2.53 11.14
C VAL A 549 -24.09 -3.17 12.22
N LEU A 550 -23.72 -2.98 13.50
CA LEU A 550 -24.65 -3.13 14.60
C LEU A 550 -25.53 -1.88 14.58
N ASP A 551 -26.67 -1.97 13.90
CA ASP A 551 -27.72 -0.95 13.97
C ASP A 551 -28.10 -0.74 15.44
N HIS A 552 -27.67 0.40 15.99
CA HIS A 552 -28.23 0.95 17.22
C HIS A 552 -29.44 1.80 16.85
N ALA A 553 -30.50 1.12 16.38
CA ALA A 553 -31.79 1.73 16.14
C ALA A 553 -32.93 0.74 16.37
N GLU A 554 -32.86 -0.14 17.36
CA GLU A 554 -34.00 -0.96 17.80
C GLU A 554 -33.83 -1.40 19.27
N SER A 555 -33.71 -0.42 20.17
CA SER A 555 -33.80 -0.64 21.62
C SER A 555 -34.47 0.57 22.28
N LEU A 556 -35.61 0.98 21.75
CA LEU A 556 -36.48 1.95 22.41
C LEU A 556 -37.92 1.84 21.92
N GLU A 557 -38.41 0.62 21.74
CA GLU A 557 -39.84 0.36 21.54
C GLU A 557 -40.22 -1.06 22.01
N ASN A 558 -39.83 -1.42 23.23
CA ASN A 558 -40.35 -2.62 23.90
C ASN A 558 -40.63 -2.32 25.38
N PHE A 559 -41.52 -1.36 25.60
CA PHE A 559 -42.29 -1.25 26.83
C PHE A 559 -43.64 -0.62 26.52
N THR A 560 -44.55 -1.38 25.90
CA THR A 560 -45.97 -1.34 26.26
C THR A 560 -46.75 -2.48 25.61
N LYS A 561 -47.42 -3.25 26.48
CA LYS A 561 -48.62 -4.09 26.27
C LYS A 561 -48.43 -5.56 25.89
N GLU A 562 -48.51 -6.37 26.95
CA GLU A 562 -49.08 -7.70 26.97
C GLU A 562 -50.58 -7.73 26.61
N GLU A 563 -51.00 -8.94 26.23
CA GLU A 563 -52.36 -9.52 26.17
C GLU A 563 -53.33 -9.10 25.05
N THR A 564 -53.56 -9.99 24.07
CA THR A 564 -54.71 -10.92 24.06
C THR A 564 -54.75 -11.85 22.81
N ALA A 565 -54.96 -13.15 23.08
CA ALA A 565 -55.68 -14.22 22.35
C ALA A 565 -55.66 -14.33 20.80
N GLY A 566 -55.37 -15.55 20.31
CA GLY A 566 -55.65 -16.03 18.93
C GLY A 566 -57.16 -16.22 18.63
N PRO A 567 -57.59 -16.93 17.57
CA PRO A 567 -56.96 -18.14 16.98
C PRO A 567 -57.03 -18.26 15.41
N GLU A 568 -56.38 -19.34 14.88
CA GLU A 568 -56.81 -20.25 13.78
C GLU A 568 -57.22 -19.66 12.38
N GLU A 569 -56.99 -20.22 11.18
CA GLU A 569 -56.79 -21.58 10.66
C GLU A 569 -56.41 -21.49 9.14
N VAL A 570 -55.55 -22.41 8.66
CA VAL A 570 -55.70 -23.32 7.47
C VAL A 570 -55.76 -22.85 5.99
N SER A 571 -54.99 -23.62 5.18
CA SER A 571 -55.08 -23.93 3.73
C SER A 571 -54.62 -22.86 2.72
N GLY A 572 -54.08 -23.17 1.54
CA GLY A 572 -53.94 -24.40 0.77
C GLY A 572 -53.40 -24.02 -0.63
N ALA A 573 -52.88 -25.00 -1.34
CA ALA A 573 -51.98 -24.91 -2.49
C ALA A 573 -52.61 -24.50 -3.86
N GLN A 574 -51.71 -24.21 -4.83
CA GLN A 574 -51.80 -24.49 -6.29
C GLN A 574 -52.84 -23.68 -7.12
N ASP A 575 -52.68 -23.35 -8.40
CA ASP A 575 -51.65 -23.59 -9.42
C ASP A 575 -51.97 -22.71 -10.67
N THR A 576 -50.96 -22.53 -11.53
CA THR A 576 -51.04 -22.44 -13.03
C THR A 576 -51.77 -21.26 -13.71
N SER A 577 -51.04 -20.35 -14.38
CA SER A 577 -50.55 -20.38 -15.79
C SER A 577 -51.47 -19.59 -16.74
N ILE A 578 -51.01 -18.74 -17.67
CA ILE A 578 -50.41 -19.10 -18.98
C ILE A 578 -49.79 -17.84 -19.65
N GLN A 579 -48.54 -18.01 -20.14
CA GLN A 579 -47.87 -17.57 -21.38
C GLN A 579 -48.02 -16.11 -21.90
N ASP A 580 -47.00 -15.42 -22.43
CA ASP A 580 -46.11 -15.84 -23.51
C ASP A 580 -44.81 -15.01 -23.61
N ASN A 581 -43.69 -15.73 -23.84
CA ASN A 581 -42.60 -15.47 -24.80
C ASN A 581 -42.11 -14.04 -25.13
N SER A 582 -40.82 -13.77 -24.86
CA SER A 582 -39.77 -13.90 -25.90
C SER A 582 -38.38 -13.51 -25.37
N ALA A 583 -37.42 -14.35 -25.69
CA ALA A 583 -35.99 -14.17 -25.41
C ALA A 583 -35.34 -13.23 -26.44
N THR A 584 -34.35 -12.46 -26.01
CA THR A 584 -33.16 -12.18 -26.84
C THR A 584 -31.94 -11.99 -25.95
N SER A 585 -30.98 -12.88 -26.16
CA SER A 585 -29.59 -12.78 -25.71
C SER A 585 -28.87 -11.68 -26.52
N CYS A 586 -27.63 -11.23 -26.31
CA CYS A 586 -26.42 -11.79 -25.72
C CYS A 586 -25.38 -10.65 -25.55
N ASN A 587 -24.49 -10.81 -24.58
CA ASN A 587 -23.05 -10.51 -24.59
C ASN A 587 -22.53 -9.07 -24.79
N SER A 588 -21.77 -8.59 -23.80
CA SER A 588 -20.74 -7.57 -23.96
C SER A 588 -19.36 -8.24 -23.82
N SER A 589 -18.55 -8.13 -24.85
CA SER A 589 -17.13 -8.51 -24.87
C SER A 589 -16.26 -7.26 -25.00
N MET A 590 -15.14 -7.29 -24.28
CA MET A 590 -14.04 -6.32 -24.35
C MET A 590 -13.40 -6.21 -25.74
N PHE A 591 -12.83 -5.05 -26.05
CA PHE A 591 -11.63 -4.93 -26.87
C PHE A 591 -10.79 -3.70 -26.45
N LEU A 592 -9.48 -3.94 -26.30
CA LEU A 592 -8.40 -2.95 -26.37
C LEU A 592 -8.41 -2.26 -27.73
N ASP A 593 -7.89 -1.03 -27.83
CA ASP A 593 -6.99 -0.73 -28.95
C ASP A 593 -6.00 0.42 -28.71
N VAL A 594 -4.90 0.25 -29.44
CA VAL A 594 -3.55 0.81 -29.33
C VAL A 594 -3.41 2.13 -30.11
N PHE A 595 -2.49 2.99 -29.67
CA PHE A 595 -2.00 4.15 -30.44
C PHE A 595 -1.11 3.73 -31.62
N PHE A 596 -1.32 4.34 -32.79
CA PHE A 596 -0.25 4.58 -33.77
C PHE A 596 -0.35 6.00 -34.34
N LEU A 597 0.82 6.64 -34.44
CA LEU A 597 1.12 7.87 -35.17
C LEU A 597 0.89 7.68 -36.68
N ASP A 598 0.43 8.72 -37.37
CA ASP A 598 1.09 9.11 -38.64
C ASP A 598 0.93 10.59 -38.97
N ASP A 599 1.91 11.07 -39.71
CA ASP A 599 2.29 12.46 -39.98
C ASP A 599 1.72 12.98 -41.33
N ALA A 600 1.94 14.28 -41.58
CA ALA A 600 2.13 14.92 -42.90
C ALA A 600 0.94 15.49 -43.74
N VAL A 601 0.95 16.84 -43.83
CA VAL A 601 1.23 17.65 -45.07
C VAL A 601 0.08 18.13 -46.02
N GLN A 602 0.05 19.48 -46.15
CA GLN A 602 -0.18 20.38 -47.31
C GLN A 602 -1.57 20.90 -47.77
N THR A 603 -1.75 22.21 -47.51
CA THR A 603 -2.08 23.36 -48.40
C THR A 603 -3.20 23.29 -49.44
N LYS A 604 -4.04 24.35 -49.43
CA LYS A 604 -4.29 25.19 -50.61
C LYS A 604 -4.78 26.60 -50.24
N GLU A 605 -4.10 27.60 -50.80
CA GLU A 605 -4.49 29.00 -50.85
C GLU A 605 -5.59 29.25 -51.89
N ALA A 606 -6.43 30.26 -51.65
CA ALA A 606 -7.03 31.11 -52.68
C ALA A 606 -7.32 32.50 -52.11
N ALA A 607 -6.76 33.52 -52.75
CA ALA A 607 -7.04 34.96 -52.61
C ALA A 607 -8.44 35.31 -53.17
N ASP A 608 -9.10 36.46 -53.02
CA ASP A 608 -8.79 37.80 -52.52
C ASP A 608 -10.17 38.51 -52.31
N SER A 609 -10.30 39.40 -51.33
CA SER A 609 -11.15 40.62 -51.41
C SER A 609 -11.15 41.39 -50.08
N THR A 610 -10.76 42.65 -50.22
CA THR A 610 -10.53 43.66 -49.20
C THR A 610 -11.80 44.09 -48.44
N VAL A 611 -11.85 43.75 -47.15
CA VAL A 611 -12.33 44.62 -46.06
C VAL A 611 -11.37 44.38 -44.89
N HIS A 612 -10.71 45.44 -44.39
CA HIS A 612 -9.92 45.36 -43.15
C HIS A 612 -10.85 45.07 -41.97
N GLN A 613 -11.26 43.82 -41.78
CA GLN A 613 -11.74 43.31 -40.51
C GLN A 613 -10.51 42.94 -39.69
N GLN A 614 -10.20 43.73 -38.66
CA GLN A 614 -9.28 43.29 -37.62
C GLN A 614 -9.77 41.92 -37.11
N LYS A 615 -9.01 40.85 -37.37
CA LYS A 615 -9.30 39.50 -36.89
C LYS A 615 -9.31 39.54 -35.36
N GLY A 616 -10.49 39.55 -34.74
CA GLY A 616 -10.65 39.41 -33.30
C GLY A 616 -10.07 38.07 -32.82
N CYS A 617 -9.28 38.10 -31.76
CA CYS A 617 -8.74 36.90 -31.12
C CYS A 617 -9.76 36.38 -30.08
N HIS A 618 -9.83 35.06 -29.91
CA HIS A 618 -10.69 34.45 -28.89
C HIS A 618 -9.86 34.20 -27.62
N PRO A 619 -10.21 34.78 -26.46
CA PRO A 619 -9.50 34.53 -25.22
C PRO A 619 -9.82 33.12 -24.69
N GLN A 620 -8.89 32.53 -23.92
CA GLN A 620 -9.19 31.30 -23.18
C GLN A 620 -10.07 31.62 -21.98
N ILE A 621 -11.15 30.85 -21.81
CA ILE A 621 -12.14 31.06 -20.75
C ILE A 621 -12.27 29.77 -19.94
N LYS A 622 -12.07 29.90 -18.63
CA LYS A 622 -12.37 28.84 -17.66
C LYS A 622 -13.63 29.21 -16.88
N TRP A 623 -14.48 28.25 -16.56
CA TRP A 623 -15.69 28.53 -15.79
C TRP A 623 -15.97 27.49 -14.71
N PHE A 624 -16.63 27.92 -13.65
CA PHE A 624 -17.15 27.07 -12.56
C PHE A 624 -18.44 27.69 -12.01
N GLN A 625 -19.23 26.92 -11.28
CA GLN A 625 -20.51 27.40 -10.74
C GLN A 625 -20.76 26.96 -9.29
N ASP A 626 -21.73 27.64 -8.67
CA ASP A 626 -22.43 27.16 -7.47
C ASP A 626 -23.95 27.08 -7.75
N ASN A 627 -24.77 26.81 -6.74
CA ASN A 627 -26.23 26.70 -6.92
C ASN A 627 -26.93 28.00 -7.39
N VAL A 628 -26.27 29.15 -7.29
CA VAL A 628 -26.84 30.49 -7.52
C VAL A 628 -26.07 31.28 -8.59
N THR A 629 -24.78 31.02 -8.79
CA THR A 629 -23.90 31.82 -9.64
C THR A 629 -23.08 30.96 -10.61
N VAL A 630 -22.62 31.57 -11.69
CA VAL A 630 -21.65 31.01 -12.65
C VAL A 630 -20.53 32.03 -12.80
N THR A 631 -19.29 31.61 -12.58
CA THR A 631 -18.12 32.48 -12.69
C THR A 631 -17.29 32.09 -13.91
N LEU A 632 -16.99 33.07 -14.77
CA LEU A 632 -16.09 32.93 -15.92
C LEU A 632 -14.79 33.67 -15.63
N LYS A 633 -13.66 33.01 -15.83
CA LYS A 633 -12.32 33.60 -15.82
C LYS A 633 -11.81 33.67 -17.26
N VAL A 634 -11.76 34.88 -17.80
CA VAL A 634 -11.26 35.17 -19.15
C VAL A 634 -9.78 35.54 -19.03
N GLN A 635 -8.89 34.73 -19.58
CA GLN A 635 -7.45 34.95 -19.49
C GLN A 635 -7.03 36.06 -20.47
N ILE A 636 -6.66 37.23 -19.93
CA ILE A 636 -6.22 38.39 -20.70
C ILE A 636 -5.23 39.23 -19.89
N LEU A 637 -4.04 39.46 -20.46
CA LEU A 637 -2.97 40.20 -19.78
C LEU A 637 -3.16 41.70 -20.00
N ARG A 638 -3.22 42.50 -18.92
CA ARG A 638 -3.27 43.98 -18.96
C ARG A 638 -4.36 44.53 -19.90
N ALA A 639 -5.61 44.14 -19.66
CA ALA A 639 -6.74 44.56 -20.50
C ALA A 639 -7.00 46.07 -20.41
N ALA A 640 -7.14 46.72 -21.58
CA ALA A 640 -7.59 48.10 -21.77
C ALA A 640 -8.91 48.11 -22.57
N ASP A 641 -9.73 49.15 -22.38
CA ASP A 641 -11.01 49.35 -23.09
C ASP A 641 -11.94 48.12 -23.06
N SER A 642 -12.11 47.49 -21.90
CA SER A 642 -12.98 46.34 -21.77
C SER A 642 -14.47 46.74 -21.78
N LYS A 643 -15.28 46.01 -22.54
CA LYS A 643 -16.73 46.10 -22.53
C LYS A 643 -17.32 44.72 -22.24
N CYS A 644 -18.26 44.65 -21.30
CA CYS A 644 -19.00 43.44 -21.00
C CYS A 644 -20.50 43.75 -21.05
N GLU A 645 -21.22 43.08 -21.95
CA GLU A 645 -22.66 43.23 -22.12
C GLU A 645 -23.36 41.96 -21.65
N PHE A 646 -24.35 42.13 -20.78
CA PHE A 646 -25.15 41.05 -20.21
C PHE A 646 -26.56 41.09 -20.79
N SER A 647 -27.03 39.95 -21.27
CA SER A 647 -28.42 39.73 -21.64
C SER A 647 -28.91 38.42 -21.01
N ARG A 648 -30.22 38.20 -21.02
CA ARG A 648 -30.83 37.05 -20.36
C ARG A 648 -30.20 35.70 -20.76
N GLU A 649 -29.75 35.54 -22.00
CA GLU A 649 -29.20 34.27 -22.51
C GLU A 649 -27.86 34.42 -23.23
N LYS A 650 -27.24 35.60 -23.17
CA LYS A 650 -25.98 35.86 -23.86
C LYS A 650 -25.11 36.82 -23.08
N VAL A 651 -23.80 36.55 -23.06
CA VAL A 651 -22.77 37.42 -22.52
C VAL A 651 -21.79 37.73 -23.64
N ALA A 652 -21.55 39.02 -23.89
CA ALA A 652 -20.56 39.47 -24.86
C ALA A 652 -19.44 40.20 -24.12
N PHE A 653 -18.22 39.72 -24.25
CA PHE A 653 -17.02 40.32 -23.69
C PHE A 653 -16.09 40.78 -24.81
N SER A 654 -15.59 42.01 -24.72
CA SER A 654 -14.52 42.49 -25.58
C SER A 654 -13.50 43.29 -24.78
N ALA A 655 -12.22 43.18 -25.13
CA ALA A 655 -11.15 43.95 -24.50
C ALA A 655 -9.92 44.03 -25.42
N TYR A 656 -9.15 45.12 -25.31
CA TYR A 656 -7.88 45.28 -26.01
C TYR A 656 -6.72 44.87 -25.11
N SER A 657 -5.79 44.08 -25.64
CA SER A 657 -4.55 43.72 -24.96
C SER A 657 -3.42 43.67 -25.99
N GLU A 658 -2.32 44.36 -25.72
CA GLU A 658 -1.11 44.42 -26.56
C GLU A 658 -1.39 44.71 -28.05
N GLY A 659 -2.35 45.60 -28.35
CA GLY A 659 -2.72 45.98 -29.72
C GLY A 659 -3.61 44.98 -30.46
N LYS A 660 -4.12 43.94 -29.78
CA LYS A 660 -5.08 42.96 -30.32
C LYS A 660 -6.44 43.09 -29.62
N LEU A 661 -7.50 43.00 -30.41
CA LEU A 661 -8.88 42.93 -29.90
C LEU A 661 -9.20 41.47 -29.55
N TYR A 662 -9.55 41.23 -28.29
CA TYR A 662 -10.09 39.96 -27.83
C TYR A 662 -11.61 40.07 -27.71
N GLN A 663 -12.34 39.12 -28.31
CA GLN A 663 -13.80 39.10 -28.26
C GLN A 663 -14.31 37.68 -27.96
N ALA A 664 -15.31 37.60 -27.09
CA ALA A 664 -16.00 36.37 -26.74
C ALA A 664 -17.51 36.63 -26.66
N ASP A 665 -18.25 36.10 -27.63
CA ASP A 665 -19.70 36.07 -27.65
C ASP A 665 -20.19 34.69 -27.17
N LEU A 666 -20.79 34.65 -25.99
CA LEU A 666 -21.16 33.41 -25.29
C LEU A 666 -22.67 33.30 -25.15
N GLU A 667 -23.27 32.37 -25.90
CA GLU A 667 -24.70 32.01 -25.74
C GLU A 667 -24.87 30.99 -24.61
N LEU A 668 -25.48 31.43 -23.52
CA LEU A 668 -25.61 30.69 -22.27
C LEU A 668 -26.65 29.57 -22.38
N TYR A 669 -26.40 28.47 -21.67
CA TYR A 669 -27.28 27.31 -21.61
C TYR A 669 -28.63 27.62 -20.97
N GLN A 670 -28.64 28.42 -19.90
CA GLN A 670 -29.85 28.85 -19.21
C GLN A 670 -29.81 30.36 -18.93
N SER A 671 -30.94 30.89 -18.50
CA SER A 671 -31.15 32.31 -18.31
C SER A 671 -30.46 32.86 -17.05
N VAL A 672 -29.94 34.08 -17.14
CA VAL A 672 -29.29 34.83 -16.07
C VAL A 672 -30.02 36.15 -15.79
N ILE A 673 -29.89 36.63 -14.56
CA ILE A 673 -30.41 37.95 -14.14
C ILE A 673 -29.37 38.99 -14.54
N ALA A 674 -29.50 39.52 -15.75
CA ALA A 674 -28.52 40.41 -16.37
C ALA A 674 -28.18 41.63 -15.51
N GLU A 675 -29.15 42.20 -14.79
CA GLU A 675 -28.97 43.39 -13.95
C GLU A 675 -28.09 43.14 -12.71
N LYS A 676 -27.88 41.87 -12.35
CA LYS A 676 -27.03 41.48 -11.20
C LYS A 676 -25.71 40.84 -11.61
N CYS A 677 -25.46 40.69 -12.90
CA CYS A 677 -24.20 40.16 -13.41
C CYS A 677 -23.12 41.25 -13.36
N THR A 678 -21.88 40.89 -13.08
CA THR A 678 -20.77 41.84 -12.96
C THR A 678 -19.52 41.33 -13.67
N CYS A 679 -18.66 42.24 -14.11
CA CYS A 679 -17.37 41.94 -14.70
C CYS A 679 -16.29 42.76 -13.99
N VAL A 680 -15.26 42.11 -13.49
CA VAL A 680 -14.14 42.72 -12.78
C VAL A 680 -12.84 42.38 -13.52
N ILE A 681 -12.10 43.41 -13.93
CA ILE A 681 -10.83 43.25 -14.62
C ILE A 681 -9.70 43.21 -13.58
N LYS A 682 -8.81 42.21 -13.70
CA LYS A 682 -7.55 42.12 -12.96
C LYS A 682 -6.37 42.19 -13.95
N ASP A 683 -5.15 42.30 -13.42
CA ASP A 683 -3.93 42.48 -14.23
C ASP A 683 -3.66 41.32 -15.23
N THR A 684 -4.15 40.11 -14.94
CA THR A 684 -3.90 38.90 -15.74
C THR A 684 -5.16 38.17 -16.21
N GLU A 685 -6.35 38.60 -15.76
CA GLU A 685 -7.62 37.95 -16.08
C GLU A 685 -8.81 38.92 -15.90
N ALA A 686 -9.89 38.71 -16.65
CA ALA A 686 -11.18 39.32 -16.38
C ALA A 686 -12.12 38.26 -15.78
N VAL A 687 -12.72 38.57 -14.62
CA VAL A 687 -13.63 37.69 -13.91
C VAL A 687 -15.06 38.19 -14.11
N ILE A 688 -15.88 37.39 -14.78
CA ILE A 688 -17.29 37.66 -15.04
C ILE A 688 -18.13 36.78 -14.12
N LEU A 689 -18.95 37.41 -13.28
CA LEU A 689 -19.89 36.74 -12.40
C LEU A 689 -21.31 36.86 -12.95
N LEU A 690 -21.92 35.72 -13.25
CA LEU A 690 -23.29 35.61 -13.73
C LEU A 690 -24.20 35.08 -12.63
N ILE A 691 -25.38 35.67 -12.46
CA ILE A 691 -26.37 35.20 -11.48
C ILE A 691 -27.48 34.44 -12.19
N LYS A 692 -27.72 33.19 -11.78
CA LYS A 692 -28.71 32.31 -12.40
C LYS A 692 -30.13 32.79 -12.11
N GLU A 693 -31.01 32.79 -13.12
CA GLU A 693 -32.43 33.07 -12.93
C GLU A 693 -33.15 31.90 -12.23
N LYS A 694 -32.79 30.67 -12.60
CA LYS A 694 -33.21 29.44 -11.91
C LYS A 694 -32.03 28.86 -11.16
N LYS A 695 -32.18 28.72 -9.84
CA LYS A 695 -31.19 28.08 -8.97
C LYS A 695 -31.06 26.60 -9.35
N GLY A 696 -29.84 26.08 -9.33
CA GLY A 696 -29.53 24.69 -9.66
C GLY A 696 -28.30 24.55 -10.57
N PRO A 697 -27.76 23.33 -10.70
CA PRO A 697 -26.55 23.07 -11.48
C PRO A 697 -26.81 23.15 -12.99
N TRP A 698 -25.87 23.75 -13.72
CA TRP A 698 -25.85 23.75 -15.18
C TRP A 698 -24.94 22.63 -15.66
N CYS A 699 -25.49 21.68 -16.43
CA CYS A 699 -24.71 20.58 -17.01
C CYS A 699 -23.77 21.03 -18.16
N LYS A 700 -23.92 22.27 -18.63
CA LYS A 700 -23.06 22.94 -19.61
C LYS A 700 -23.22 24.45 -19.52
N LEU A 701 -22.17 25.20 -19.85
CA LEU A 701 -22.23 26.66 -19.86
C LEU A 701 -22.93 27.23 -21.10
N LEU A 702 -22.66 26.66 -22.28
CA LEU A 702 -23.07 27.22 -23.57
C LEU A 702 -24.06 26.30 -24.31
N LYS A 703 -24.90 26.88 -25.16
CA LYS A 703 -25.80 26.12 -26.06
C LYS A 703 -25.02 25.39 -27.16
N SER A 704 -23.98 26.04 -27.71
CA SER A 704 -23.08 25.50 -28.73
C SER A 704 -21.68 25.26 -28.16
N LYS A 705 -20.98 24.24 -28.68
CA LYS A 705 -19.62 23.89 -28.20
C LYS A 705 -18.61 24.94 -28.67
N ASN A 706 -17.83 25.49 -27.74
CA ASN A 706 -16.76 26.45 -28.03
C ASN A 706 -15.40 25.89 -27.54
N VAL A 707 -14.40 25.84 -28.43
CA VAL A 707 -13.08 25.25 -28.15
C VAL A 707 -12.26 26.07 -27.16
N HIS A 708 -12.56 27.37 -27.02
CA HIS A 708 -11.85 28.29 -26.13
C HIS A 708 -12.44 28.34 -24.72
N VAL A 709 -13.47 27.54 -24.43
CA VAL A 709 -14.18 27.53 -23.15
C VAL A 709 -14.08 26.16 -22.50
N SER A 710 -13.55 26.11 -21.28
CA SER A 710 -13.31 24.86 -20.53
C SER A 710 -13.75 24.98 -19.08
N LEU A 711 -14.03 23.86 -18.41
CA LEU A 711 -14.38 23.84 -16.99
C LEU A 711 -13.11 24.07 -16.15
N ASP A 712 -13.21 24.89 -15.10
CA ASP A 712 -12.12 25.17 -14.17
C ASP A 712 -11.99 24.05 -13.12
N PHE A 713 -11.26 22.98 -13.46
CA PHE A 713 -11.07 21.81 -12.59
C PHE A 713 -10.33 22.10 -11.26
N GLU A 714 -9.75 23.30 -11.09
CA GLU A 714 -9.08 23.70 -9.84
C GLU A 714 -10.06 24.27 -8.79
N HIS A 715 -11.31 24.57 -9.18
CA HIS A 715 -12.38 25.04 -8.29
C HIS A 715 -13.53 24.02 -8.34
N TRP A 716 -13.63 23.12 -7.37
CA TRP A 716 -14.64 22.05 -7.43
C TRP A 716 -15.99 22.45 -6.80
N GLU A 717 -17.03 22.15 -7.59
CA GLU A 717 -18.47 22.35 -7.41
C GLU A 717 -19.08 21.35 -6.41
N GLU A 718 -20.09 21.74 -5.64
CA GLU A 718 -20.90 20.81 -4.84
C GLU A 718 -21.76 19.94 -5.77
N SER A 719 -21.42 18.66 -5.90
CA SER A 719 -22.27 17.65 -6.53
C SER A 719 -22.98 16.83 -5.45
N GLU A 720 -24.26 17.10 -5.21
CA GLU A 720 -25.15 16.21 -4.46
C GLU A 720 -25.60 15.06 -5.38
N ASP A 721 -25.04 13.88 -5.18
CA ASP A 721 -25.73 12.62 -5.48
C ASP A 721 -26.44 12.16 -4.19
N GLU A 722 -27.54 12.81 -3.85
CA GLU A 722 -28.57 12.26 -2.95
C GLU A 722 -29.94 12.60 -3.53
N ARG A 723 -30.52 11.66 -4.30
CA ARG A 723 -31.96 11.67 -4.52
C ARG A 723 -32.62 10.71 -3.55
N HIS A 724 -33.16 11.29 -2.49
CA HIS A 724 -34.19 10.68 -1.66
C HIS A 724 -35.42 10.33 -2.49
N PHE A 725 -35.93 9.13 -2.24
CA PHE A 725 -37.26 8.68 -2.59
C PHE A 725 -38.32 9.67 -2.06
N THR A 726 -39.26 10.06 -2.92
CA THR A 726 -40.54 10.61 -2.47
C THR A 726 -41.63 9.59 -2.75
N VAL A 727 -42.31 9.19 -1.68
CA VAL A 727 -43.57 8.46 -1.67
C VAL A 727 -44.62 9.25 -2.45
N GLY A 728 -45.31 8.57 -3.36
CA GLY A 728 -46.39 9.08 -4.20
C GLY A 728 -46.71 8.08 -5.30
#